data_AF-A0AA90TPY2-F1
#
_entry.id   AF-A0AA90TPY2-F1
#
_cell.length_a   1.000
_cell.length_b   1.000
_cell.length_c   1.000
_cell.angle_alpha   90.00
_cell.angle_beta   90.00
_cell.angle_gamma   90.00
#
_symmetry.space_group_name_H-M   'P 1'
#
loop_
_entity.id
_entity.type
_entity.pdbx_description
1 polymer ?
#
loop_
_entity_poly.entity_id
_entity_poly.type
_entity_poly.pdbx_seq_one_letter_code
_entity_poly.pdbx_strand_id
1 'polypeptide(L)'
;MTFQPVDKSPALAGIAGTSPSDLATPLAAGKLATSVAGMAGADPTALALGKTALDTAAAVQAGGGVAALAGGGVAIAAQASPEVAKALAVAGQAQAVAGQAKALADVAGSKLASAPSSLTQAVPAAVAAPAQLVIAEHPLAGQAVNDFATPESLFMPAPIDPSRAAPPSADPAGAASAGAAGGGGAANFVDGTRLLRFYSPLQGSKALLIESMSGVTSLSEQYVFQLNLLSKNASIDLKDLMGKNVSVGVQQADGSEHFINGYVNSFGFTHSDGGFAFYHAEIVPWFTYLKRRVNSRIFQDETVLGVLDKIFKGDYSGLATYEVRTSQTYKPENYIVQYDETDEHFTSRLMEKYGLFYYFEHSASGHVMVISDDSRNSSFCPPQKKHAEVTFNGGNRTQDKDSVTAFTAERMLQSTKLALNTFDFKAPNSMQYVEQPTVSVQGDVPSMEIYDGNPAFSYKNKDDGKREARQRMEVLEWQAKIFHGASDCRGLIAGHTLKLLEHHWFDAADGTDNDFLVLSVQYNARNNYFQRGMSDVYRNTFSAIRRKIPYRPRRAHRPPQMPGPQTATVVGPKGTEIHTDEFGRIKVQFHWDRYGRRDERSSCWIRVSQPWAGQGWGTISIPRIGQEVIIDYLEGDPDRPVCTGRLFNADQPVPYALPDAAHMMGFKSRSTPGGGGFSEMVIHDSKGKELINIHSQKDMVTTVQNKQDTLVHGPSQTNTVSTGFHVTTVKQHIETTSETAHIHQTANKNIELTAETEHIKQTAKTNIEGKAETGHIHLTATTDITLEVGASKIIMKADGTITIQGVHVDVIGSSRIDLNK
;
A
#
# COMPACT_ATOMS: atom_id res chain seq x y z
N MET A 1 1.80 42.03 -37.23
CA MET A 1 2.33 41.14 -38.28
C MET A 1 2.13 39.71 -37.77
N THR A 2 0.93 39.12 -37.86
CA THR A 2 0.36 38.33 -38.98
C THR A 2 1.32 37.22 -39.46
N PHE A 3 0.97 35.93 -39.37
CA PHE A 3 -0.12 35.31 -40.13
C PHE A 3 -0.94 34.24 -39.38
N GLN A 4 -2.20 34.14 -39.82
CA GLN A 4 -3.31 33.27 -39.37
C GLN A 4 -3.16 31.78 -39.78
N PRO A 5 -3.89 30.87 -39.13
CA PRO A 5 -4.28 29.58 -39.70
C PRO A 5 -5.58 29.71 -40.52
N VAL A 6 -5.65 29.01 -41.65
CA VAL A 6 -6.89 28.84 -42.45
C VAL A 6 -7.34 27.38 -42.35
N ASP A 7 -8.65 27.27 -42.27
CA ASP A 7 -9.49 26.20 -41.74
C ASP A 7 -10.12 25.31 -42.85
N LYS A 8 -10.82 24.25 -42.41
CA LYS A 8 -11.82 23.37 -43.10
C LYS A 8 -11.27 22.03 -43.64
N SER A 9 -11.83 20.84 -43.36
CA SER A 9 -13.22 20.45 -43.02
C SER A 9 -13.29 18.99 -42.45
N PRO A 10 -14.46 18.51 -41.96
CA PRO A 10 -14.61 17.55 -40.85
C PRO A 10 -14.98 16.11 -41.28
N ALA A 11 -14.49 15.09 -40.56
CA ALA A 11 -15.09 13.75 -40.55
C ALA A 11 -14.49 12.84 -39.46
N LEU A 12 -14.62 13.18 -38.17
CA LEU A 12 -14.33 12.25 -37.07
C LEU A 12 -15.17 12.63 -35.84
N ALA A 13 -16.49 12.58 -36.01
CA ALA A 13 -17.46 12.63 -34.91
C ALA A 13 -18.50 11.54 -35.18
N GLY A 14 -18.27 10.37 -34.59
CA GLY A 14 -19.13 9.21 -34.75
C GLY A 14 -18.32 7.93 -34.73
N ILE A 15 -18.17 7.36 -33.54
CA ILE A 15 -18.04 5.94 -33.15
C ILE A 15 -17.32 5.95 -31.79
N ALA A 16 -18.04 6.42 -30.78
CA ALA A 16 -17.72 6.17 -29.38
C ALA A 16 -19.01 5.63 -28.78
N GLY A 17 -19.12 4.30 -28.73
CA GLY A 17 -20.26 3.59 -28.13
C GLY A 17 -20.89 2.56 -29.04
N THR A 18 -20.30 1.36 -29.13
CA THR A 18 -20.99 0.13 -29.56
C THR A 18 -20.40 -1.06 -28.81
N SER A 19 -21.24 -1.84 -28.13
CA SER A 19 -20.86 -3.03 -27.35
C SER A 19 -20.70 -4.27 -28.25
N PRO A 20 -20.10 -5.38 -27.77
CA PRO A 20 -19.65 -6.51 -28.61
C PRO A 20 -20.76 -7.32 -29.30
N SER A 21 -22.04 -7.02 -29.08
CA SER A 21 -23.19 -7.77 -29.62
C SER A 21 -23.74 -7.23 -30.96
N ASP A 22 -23.30 -6.05 -31.43
CA ASP A 22 -23.89 -5.39 -32.62
C ASP A 22 -23.13 -5.67 -33.94
N LEU A 23 -22.09 -6.51 -33.93
CA LEU A 23 -21.28 -6.83 -35.12
C LEU A 23 -21.90 -7.92 -36.04
N ALA A 24 -23.13 -8.35 -35.79
CA ALA A 24 -23.76 -9.48 -36.48
C ALA A 24 -24.91 -9.08 -37.44
N THR A 25 -24.75 -8.00 -38.22
CA THR A 25 -25.68 -7.70 -39.34
C THR A 25 -24.99 -7.31 -40.65
N PRO A 26 -25.53 -7.71 -41.82
CA PRO A 26 -24.89 -7.50 -43.14
C PRO A 26 -24.70 -6.02 -43.52
N LEU A 27 -25.39 -5.10 -42.85
CA LEU A 27 -25.38 -3.66 -43.15
C LEU A 27 -24.12 -2.94 -42.63
N ALA A 28 -23.41 -3.51 -41.65
CA ALA A 28 -22.16 -2.97 -41.11
C ALA A 28 -20.94 -3.28 -42.02
N ALA A 29 -20.97 -4.41 -42.74
CA ALA A 29 -19.92 -4.80 -43.68
C ALA A 29 -19.86 -3.90 -44.93
N GLY A 30 -21.02 -3.40 -45.38
CA GLY A 30 -21.11 -2.49 -46.52
C GLY A 30 -20.46 -1.11 -46.30
N LYS A 31 -20.41 -0.64 -45.05
CA LYS A 31 -19.81 0.66 -44.69
C LYS A 31 -18.28 0.60 -44.56
N LEU A 32 -17.72 -0.57 -44.23
CA LEU A 32 -16.27 -0.80 -44.28
C LEU A 32 -15.74 -0.87 -45.72
N ALA A 33 -16.49 -1.51 -46.63
CA ALA A 33 -16.10 -1.66 -48.04
C ALA A 33 -16.04 -0.32 -48.81
N THR A 34 -16.86 0.68 -48.45
CA THR A 34 -16.83 2.01 -49.09
C THR A 34 -15.68 2.88 -48.60
N SER A 35 -15.14 2.63 -47.40
CA SER A 35 -13.97 3.36 -46.87
C SER A 35 -12.64 2.90 -47.47
N VAL A 36 -12.54 1.62 -47.85
CA VAL A 36 -11.34 1.03 -48.47
C VAL A 36 -11.27 1.32 -49.98
N ALA A 37 -12.43 1.48 -50.64
CA ALA A 37 -12.50 1.84 -52.06
C ALA A 37 -12.09 3.31 -52.35
N GLY A 38 -11.94 4.16 -51.33
CA GLY A 38 -11.46 5.54 -51.48
C GLY A 38 -9.94 5.69 -51.57
N MET A 39 -9.17 4.63 -51.30
CA MET A 39 -7.70 4.69 -51.20
C MET A 39 -6.94 3.93 -52.29
N ALA A 40 -7.63 3.33 -53.26
CA ALA A 40 -6.97 2.65 -54.39
C ALA A 40 -7.72 2.92 -55.70
N GLY A 41 -7.01 3.46 -56.69
CA GLY A 41 -7.51 3.68 -58.04
C GLY A 41 -8.04 2.38 -58.67
N ALA A 42 -9.09 2.53 -59.48
CA ALA A 42 -9.94 1.46 -59.99
C ALA A 42 -9.22 0.37 -60.80
N ASP A 43 -9.46 -0.90 -60.44
CA ASP A 43 -9.37 -2.06 -61.34
C ASP A 43 -10.70 -2.86 -61.28
N PRO A 44 -11.48 -2.90 -62.38
CA PRO A 44 -12.75 -3.64 -62.48
C PRO A 44 -12.61 -5.16 -62.25
N THR A 45 -11.41 -5.72 -62.36
CA THR A 45 -11.15 -7.16 -62.26
C THR A 45 -11.17 -7.65 -60.80
N ALA A 46 -10.81 -6.79 -59.85
CA ALA A 46 -10.88 -7.07 -58.41
C ALA A 46 -12.33 -7.12 -57.89
N LEU A 47 -13.24 -6.35 -58.51
CA LEU A 47 -14.66 -6.32 -58.15
C LEU A 47 -15.39 -7.63 -58.53
N ALA A 48 -14.98 -8.27 -59.63
CA ALA A 48 -15.56 -9.52 -60.10
C ALA A 48 -15.13 -10.74 -59.28
N LEU A 49 -13.87 -10.75 -58.80
CA LEU A 49 -13.31 -11.78 -57.92
C LEU A 49 -13.87 -11.69 -56.48
N GLY A 50 -14.13 -10.48 -55.98
CA GLY A 50 -14.78 -10.26 -54.69
C GLY A 50 -16.21 -10.80 -54.65
N LYS A 51 -16.95 -10.72 -55.76
CA LYS A 51 -18.32 -11.21 -55.86
C LYS A 51 -18.41 -12.74 -55.88
N THR A 52 -17.48 -13.42 -56.56
CA THR A 52 -17.41 -14.89 -56.60
C THR A 52 -16.96 -15.51 -55.26
N ALA A 53 -16.07 -14.84 -54.53
CA ALA A 53 -15.69 -15.26 -53.18
C ALA A 53 -16.82 -15.11 -52.16
N LEU A 54 -17.65 -14.06 -52.29
CA LEU A 54 -18.82 -13.83 -51.44
C LEU A 54 -19.93 -14.86 -51.70
N ASP A 55 -20.19 -15.19 -52.97
CA ASP A 55 -21.20 -16.18 -53.36
C ASP A 55 -20.79 -17.61 -52.95
N THR A 56 -19.47 -17.90 -52.92
CA THR A 56 -18.94 -19.19 -52.45
C THR A 56 -18.99 -19.31 -50.92
N ALA A 57 -18.76 -18.21 -50.18
CA ALA A 57 -18.90 -18.18 -48.73
C ALA A 57 -20.36 -18.34 -48.26
N ALA A 58 -21.31 -17.77 -49.01
CA ALA A 58 -22.74 -17.92 -48.76
C ALA A 58 -23.24 -19.37 -49.00
N ALA A 59 -22.70 -20.08 -49.99
CA ALA A 59 -23.05 -21.48 -50.28
C ALA A 59 -22.55 -22.46 -49.20
N VAL A 60 -21.41 -22.17 -48.55
CA VAL A 60 -20.84 -23.00 -47.47
C VAL A 60 -21.56 -22.78 -46.13
N GLN A 61 -22.07 -21.58 -45.86
CA GLN A 61 -22.87 -21.30 -44.65
C GLN A 61 -24.29 -21.87 -44.70
N ALA A 62 -24.79 -22.29 -45.86
CA ALA A 62 -26.14 -22.84 -46.03
C ALA A 62 -26.24 -24.38 -45.87
N GLY A 63 -25.17 -25.08 -45.44
CA GLY A 63 -25.25 -26.49 -45.04
C GLY A 63 -25.43 -27.50 -46.19
N GLY A 64 -24.93 -27.20 -47.40
CA GLY A 64 -24.93 -28.14 -48.53
C GLY A 64 -23.76 -29.14 -48.48
N GLY A 65 -24.06 -30.44 -48.52
CA GLY A 65 -23.09 -31.53 -48.45
C GLY A 65 -22.14 -31.67 -49.66
N VAL A 66 -21.09 -32.45 -49.43
CA VAL A 66 -19.94 -32.72 -50.31
C VAL A 66 -20.37 -33.46 -51.59
N ALA A 67 -20.82 -32.75 -52.63
CA ALA A 67 -21.06 -33.36 -53.95
C ALA A 67 -21.06 -32.41 -55.17
N ALA A 68 -20.65 -31.14 -55.05
CA ALA A 68 -20.71 -30.19 -56.18
C ALA A 68 -19.47 -29.29 -56.29
N LEU A 69 -18.28 -29.88 -56.46
CA LEU A 69 -17.06 -29.16 -56.87
C LEU A 69 -16.21 -30.01 -57.84
N ALA A 70 -16.88 -30.73 -58.74
CA ALA A 70 -16.23 -31.41 -59.87
C ALA A 70 -16.73 -30.78 -61.17
N GLY A 71 -16.03 -29.74 -61.64
CA GLY A 71 -16.31 -29.12 -62.94
C GLY A 71 -16.11 -27.62 -62.91
N GLY A 72 -14.89 -27.17 -63.24
CA GLY A 72 -14.59 -25.74 -63.38
C GLY A 72 -13.15 -25.38 -63.08
N GLY A 73 -12.19 -26.13 -63.64
CA GLY A 73 -10.76 -25.91 -63.40
C GLY A 73 -9.91 -26.21 -64.63
N VAL A 74 -10.42 -25.89 -65.83
CA VAL A 74 -9.63 -25.91 -67.07
C VAL A 74 -10.03 -24.68 -67.90
N ALA A 75 -9.59 -23.51 -67.48
CA ALA A 75 -9.36 -22.32 -68.29
C ALA A 75 -8.82 -21.22 -67.37
N ILE A 76 -7.96 -20.35 -67.88
CA ILE A 76 -7.19 -19.33 -67.15
C ILE A 76 -5.93 -19.90 -66.45
N ALA A 77 -5.16 -20.67 -67.22
CA ALA A 77 -3.71 -20.76 -67.03
C ALA A 77 -3.03 -20.33 -68.33
N ALA A 78 -3.21 -19.07 -68.71
CA ALA A 78 -2.43 -18.41 -69.74
C ALA A 78 -2.66 -16.90 -69.58
N GLN A 79 -1.59 -16.16 -69.27
CA GLN A 79 -1.53 -14.70 -69.04
C GLN A 79 -1.85 -14.23 -67.60
N ALA A 80 -0.91 -14.44 -66.69
CA ALA A 80 -0.79 -13.66 -65.46
C ALA A 80 0.71 -13.44 -65.14
N SER A 81 1.07 -12.23 -64.71
CA SER A 81 2.45 -11.84 -64.39
C SER A 81 2.94 -12.47 -63.06
N PRO A 82 4.27 -12.56 -62.82
CA PRO A 82 4.88 -13.31 -61.71
C PRO A 82 4.43 -12.88 -60.30
N GLU A 83 3.90 -11.67 -60.15
CA GLU A 83 3.47 -11.11 -58.87
C GLU A 83 2.12 -11.67 -58.38
N VAL A 84 1.24 -12.10 -59.30
CA VAL A 84 -0.06 -12.72 -58.96
C VAL A 84 0.12 -14.18 -58.50
N ALA A 85 1.13 -14.88 -59.03
CA ALA A 85 1.51 -16.22 -58.56
C ALA A 85 2.08 -16.22 -57.14
N LYS A 86 2.81 -15.15 -56.75
CA LYS A 86 3.29 -14.96 -55.37
C LYS A 86 2.15 -14.65 -54.38
N ALA A 87 1.11 -13.93 -54.82
CA ALA A 87 -0.05 -13.64 -53.98
C ALA A 87 -0.93 -14.90 -53.74
N LEU A 88 -1.07 -15.79 -54.73
CA LEU A 88 -1.79 -17.06 -54.57
C LEU A 88 -1.07 -18.06 -53.63
N ALA A 89 0.26 -18.05 -53.60
CA ALA A 89 1.05 -18.91 -52.72
C ALA A 89 0.94 -18.52 -51.22
N VAL A 90 0.70 -17.25 -50.93
CA VAL A 90 0.48 -16.75 -49.55
C VAL A 90 -0.95 -17.02 -49.07
N ALA A 91 -1.93 -17.10 -49.98
CA ALA A 91 -3.32 -17.44 -49.65
C ALA A 91 -3.55 -18.95 -49.39
N GLY A 92 -2.70 -19.83 -49.93
CA GLY A 92 -2.77 -21.29 -49.73
C GLY A 92 -2.34 -21.78 -48.33
N GLN A 93 -1.66 -20.95 -47.52
CA GLN A 93 -1.22 -21.33 -46.17
C GLN A 93 -2.28 -21.05 -45.07
N ALA A 94 -3.41 -20.45 -45.42
CA ALA A 94 -4.52 -20.22 -44.48
C ALA A 94 -5.55 -21.37 -44.41
N GLN A 95 -5.41 -22.43 -45.22
CA GLN A 95 -6.34 -23.57 -45.25
C GLN A 95 -5.86 -24.83 -44.49
N ALA A 96 -4.65 -24.83 -43.93
CA ALA A 96 -4.11 -25.99 -43.19
C ALA A 96 -4.52 -26.05 -41.70
N VAL A 97 -5.19 -25.02 -41.17
CA VAL A 97 -5.54 -24.92 -39.74
C VAL A 97 -6.96 -25.43 -39.43
N ALA A 98 -7.77 -25.77 -40.43
CA ALA A 98 -9.13 -26.32 -40.22
C ALA A 98 -9.20 -27.86 -40.20
N GLY A 99 -8.07 -28.56 -40.42
CA GLY A 99 -8.01 -30.03 -40.49
C GLY A 99 -7.59 -30.75 -39.21
N GLN A 100 -7.15 -30.05 -38.16
CA GLN A 100 -6.60 -30.67 -36.94
C GLN A 100 -7.53 -30.66 -35.72
N ALA A 101 -8.78 -30.23 -35.86
CA ALA A 101 -9.78 -30.27 -34.78
C ALA A 101 -10.57 -31.60 -34.70
N LYS A 102 -10.16 -32.66 -35.43
CA LYS A 102 -10.87 -33.95 -35.47
C LYS A 102 -10.08 -35.15 -34.91
N ALA A 103 -8.86 -34.95 -34.40
CA ALA A 103 -8.01 -36.02 -33.86
C ALA A 103 -7.83 -36.00 -32.32
N LEU A 104 -8.57 -35.14 -31.61
CA LEU A 104 -8.48 -34.96 -30.16
C LEU A 104 -9.71 -35.49 -29.39
N ALA A 105 -10.56 -36.29 -30.02
CA ALA A 105 -11.78 -36.82 -29.42
C ALA A 105 -11.79 -38.34 -29.14
N ASP A 106 -10.74 -39.10 -29.50
CA ASP A 106 -10.77 -40.59 -29.42
C ASP A 106 -9.65 -41.24 -28.58
N VAL A 107 -8.92 -40.51 -27.75
CA VAL A 107 -7.99 -41.12 -26.78
C VAL A 107 -8.20 -40.56 -25.37
N ALA A 108 -9.44 -40.69 -24.90
CA ALA A 108 -9.80 -40.65 -23.49
C ALA A 108 -10.64 -41.91 -23.19
N GLY A 109 -9.97 -43.02 -22.85
CA GLY A 109 -10.67 -44.28 -22.60
C GLY A 109 -9.78 -45.47 -22.20
N SER A 110 -9.37 -45.49 -20.92
CA SER A 110 -9.21 -46.69 -20.07
C SER A 110 -7.81 -47.32 -19.79
N LYS A 111 -7.60 -47.48 -18.45
CA LYS A 111 -6.81 -48.47 -17.66
C LYS A 111 -5.27 -48.34 -17.63
N LEU A 112 -4.56 -47.96 -16.55
CA LEU A 112 -4.47 -48.28 -15.09
C LEU A 112 -3.65 -49.55 -14.72
N ALA A 113 -2.73 -49.36 -13.76
CA ALA A 113 -1.86 -50.30 -13.00
C ALA A 113 -0.53 -50.73 -13.68
N SER A 114 0.65 -50.79 -13.06
CA SER A 114 1.08 -50.79 -11.64
C SER A 114 2.59 -50.46 -11.53
N ALA A 115 3.02 -49.88 -10.40
CA ALA A 115 4.42 -49.88 -9.91
C ALA A 115 4.63 -51.09 -8.97
N PRO A 116 5.87 -51.51 -8.60
CA PRO A 116 6.62 -50.78 -7.56
C PRO A 116 8.17 -50.81 -7.64
N SER A 117 8.71 -50.00 -6.74
CA SER A 117 10.07 -49.67 -6.27
C SER A 117 10.95 -50.78 -5.64
N SER A 118 12.28 -50.56 -5.60
CA SER A 118 13.22 -50.67 -4.42
C SER A 118 14.68 -50.90 -4.91
N LEU A 119 15.63 -50.00 -4.63
CA LEU A 119 16.58 -49.89 -3.48
C LEU A 119 17.83 -50.79 -3.51
N THR A 120 18.94 -50.18 -3.06
CA THR A 120 20.18 -50.71 -2.43
C THR A 120 21.42 -51.11 -3.25
N GLN A 121 22.44 -50.23 -3.14
CA GLN A 121 23.83 -50.43 -2.70
C GLN A 121 24.78 -51.41 -3.42
N ALA A 122 25.95 -50.88 -3.86
CA ALA A 122 27.28 -51.28 -3.35
C ALA A 122 28.40 -50.35 -3.85
N VAL A 123 29.35 -50.06 -2.94
CA VAL A 123 30.62 -49.31 -3.09
C VAL A 123 31.72 -50.33 -3.48
N PRO A 124 32.79 -49.93 -4.19
CA PRO A 124 34.06 -49.75 -3.48
C PRO A 124 34.86 -48.50 -3.89
N ALA A 125 35.60 -48.00 -2.90
CA ALA A 125 36.58 -46.95 -2.99
C ALA A 125 37.85 -47.39 -3.73
N ALA A 126 38.49 -46.45 -4.44
CA ALA A 126 39.93 -46.49 -4.68
C ALA A 126 40.48 -45.06 -4.64
N VAL A 127 41.42 -44.87 -3.72
CA VAL A 127 42.15 -43.64 -3.40
C VAL A 127 43.28 -43.45 -4.40
N ALA A 128 43.38 -42.29 -5.03
CA ALA A 128 44.64 -41.75 -5.55
C ALA A 128 44.51 -40.22 -5.77
N ALA A 129 45.27 -39.46 -5.00
CA ALA A 129 45.72 -38.09 -5.27
C ALA A 129 47.26 -38.09 -5.15
N PRO A 130 48.03 -37.05 -5.52
CA PRO A 130 47.64 -35.74 -6.08
C PRO A 130 48.47 -35.31 -7.32
N ALA A 131 48.06 -34.24 -7.99
CA ALA A 131 48.97 -33.34 -8.71
C ALA A 131 48.37 -31.93 -8.71
N GLN A 132 48.85 -31.10 -7.79
CA GLN A 132 48.63 -29.65 -7.76
C GLN A 132 49.53 -28.98 -8.80
N LEU A 133 48.99 -28.01 -9.53
CA LEU A 133 49.78 -26.95 -10.17
C LEU A 133 49.20 -25.59 -9.77
N VAL A 134 50.09 -24.84 -9.15
CA VAL A 134 49.94 -23.56 -8.45
C VAL A 134 50.03 -22.41 -9.47
N ILE A 135 49.18 -21.39 -9.32
CA ILE A 135 49.50 -20.04 -9.82
C ILE A 135 49.25 -19.02 -8.70
N ALA A 136 50.34 -18.30 -8.44
CA ALA A 136 50.68 -17.31 -7.43
C ALA A 136 49.58 -16.37 -6.88
N GLU A 137 49.54 -16.31 -5.55
CA GLU A 137 48.99 -15.21 -4.76
C GLU A 137 49.91 -13.98 -4.79
N HIS A 138 49.31 -12.80 -4.86
CA HIS A 138 49.97 -11.50 -4.73
C HIS A 138 50.16 -11.15 -3.24
N PRO A 139 51.34 -10.68 -2.81
CA PRO A 139 51.68 -10.56 -1.40
C PRO A 139 51.09 -9.28 -0.80
N LEU A 140 50.35 -9.44 0.30
CA LEU A 140 50.27 -8.58 1.50
C LEU A 140 48.90 -8.79 2.19
N ALA A 141 48.72 -9.99 2.72
CA ALA A 141 47.74 -10.26 3.77
C ALA A 141 48.50 -10.56 5.07
N GLY A 142 48.35 -9.65 6.05
CA GLY A 142 48.45 -9.95 7.47
C GLY A 142 49.78 -9.70 8.17
N GLN A 143 49.93 -8.49 8.75
CA GLN A 143 50.31 -8.36 10.16
C GLN A 143 49.68 -7.10 10.78
N ALA A 144 49.25 -7.25 12.03
CA ALA A 144 48.60 -6.24 12.85
C ALA A 144 49.62 -5.42 13.64
N VAL A 145 49.43 -4.10 13.73
CA VAL A 145 49.97 -3.26 14.81
C VAL A 145 48.96 -2.14 15.10
N ASN A 146 48.78 -1.90 16.41
CA ASN A 146 47.88 -0.95 17.04
C ASN A 146 48.22 0.53 16.74
N ASP A 147 47.25 1.36 17.14
CA ASP A 147 47.35 2.73 17.65
C ASP A 147 46.75 3.87 16.80
N PHE A 148 46.06 4.76 17.53
CA PHE A 148 45.44 6.03 17.16
C PHE A 148 43.98 6.01 16.68
N ALA A 149 43.07 5.78 17.63
CA ALA A 149 41.76 6.41 17.64
C ALA A 149 41.53 7.11 18.98
N THR A 150 41.65 8.43 18.98
CA THR A 150 41.06 9.32 20.00
C THR A 150 39.68 9.76 19.52
N PRO A 151 38.61 9.62 20.31
CA PRO A 151 37.41 10.42 20.17
C PRO A 151 37.23 11.37 21.36
N GLU A 152 37.17 12.68 21.08
CA GLU A 152 36.67 13.67 22.03
C GLU A 152 35.14 13.63 22.14
N SER A 153 34.71 13.38 23.38
CA SER A 153 33.50 13.81 24.11
C SER A 153 32.24 14.28 23.37
N LEU A 154 31.18 13.47 23.48
CA LEU A 154 29.80 13.93 23.63
C LEU A 154 29.31 13.54 25.02
N PHE A 155 29.00 14.55 25.83
CA PHE A 155 28.46 14.44 27.18
C PHE A 155 26.99 13.99 27.14
N MET A 156 26.66 12.88 27.80
CA MET A 156 25.33 12.63 28.36
C MET A 156 25.47 11.99 29.75
N PRO A 157 24.69 12.43 30.76
CA PRO A 157 24.82 11.96 32.14
C PRO A 157 24.11 10.63 32.38
N ALA A 158 24.73 9.79 33.21
CA ALA A 158 24.27 8.49 33.68
C ALA A 158 23.58 8.62 35.07
N PRO A 159 22.85 7.58 35.53
CA PRO A 159 21.72 7.68 36.46
C PRO A 159 22.12 7.67 37.94
N ILE A 160 21.29 8.32 38.78
CA ILE A 160 21.45 8.31 40.24
C ILE A 160 20.62 7.18 40.85
N ASP A 161 21.32 6.39 41.67
CA ASP A 161 20.88 5.29 42.53
C ASP A 161 19.90 5.75 43.63
N PRO A 162 18.70 5.14 43.75
CA PRO A 162 17.72 5.45 44.78
C PRO A 162 17.89 4.54 46.01
N SER A 163 18.91 4.80 46.84
CA SER A 163 19.07 4.02 48.08
C SER A 163 19.79 4.78 49.21
N ARG A 164 19.33 5.99 49.57
CA ARG A 164 19.72 6.59 50.85
C ARG A 164 18.82 7.73 51.33
N ALA A 165 17.83 7.43 52.18
CA ALA A 165 17.45 8.24 53.35
C ALA A 165 16.32 7.55 54.12
N ALA A 166 16.59 7.20 55.37
CA ALA A 166 15.63 6.73 56.36
C ALA A 166 14.98 7.93 57.11
N PRO A 167 13.85 7.73 57.82
CA PRO A 167 12.84 8.75 58.10
C PRO A 167 12.98 9.39 59.50
N PRO A 168 12.08 10.33 59.85
CA PRO A 168 11.52 10.26 61.19
C PRO A 168 9.99 10.38 61.23
N SER A 169 9.46 9.77 62.28
CA SER A 169 8.06 9.49 62.59
C SER A 169 7.46 10.43 63.64
N ALA A 170 6.14 10.63 63.51
CA ALA A 170 5.10 10.72 64.55
C ALA A 170 4.91 11.99 65.43
N ASP A 171 3.68 12.52 65.30
CA ASP A 171 2.83 13.40 66.15
C ASP A 171 2.61 12.91 67.61
N PRO A 172 1.77 13.55 68.50
CA PRO A 172 1.25 14.93 68.64
C PRO A 172 1.26 15.50 70.11
N ALA A 173 0.69 16.70 70.30
CA ALA A 173 -0.10 17.19 71.47
C ALA A 173 0.45 18.35 72.35
N GLY A 174 -0.24 19.50 72.27
CA GLY A 174 -0.82 20.27 73.39
C GLY A 174 0.08 21.10 74.32
N ALA A 175 -0.03 22.44 74.27
CA ALA A 175 -0.25 23.32 75.44
C ALA A 175 -0.36 24.80 75.04
N ALA A 176 -1.33 25.49 75.66
CA ALA A 176 -1.57 26.92 75.56
C ALA A 176 -0.54 27.75 76.36
N SER A 177 -0.25 28.98 75.92
CA SER A 177 0.01 30.10 76.83
C SER A 177 -0.20 31.45 76.13
N ALA A 178 -0.81 32.37 76.87
CA ALA A 178 -1.07 33.75 76.47
C ALA A 178 0.18 34.62 76.67
N GLY A 179 0.35 35.61 75.79
CA GLY A 179 1.37 36.66 75.92
C GLY A 179 1.14 37.74 74.88
N ALA A 180 0.51 38.84 75.28
CA ALA A 180 0.23 40.01 74.44
C ALA A 180 1.48 40.88 74.26
N ALA A 181 1.77 41.30 73.02
CA ALA A 181 2.45 42.56 72.72
C ALA A 181 2.18 42.94 71.26
N GLY A 182 1.61 44.13 71.04
CA GLY A 182 1.01 44.55 69.77
C GLY A 182 1.96 45.13 68.72
N GLY A 183 1.39 45.30 67.52
CA GLY A 183 1.95 46.15 66.47
C GLY A 183 1.66 45.64 65.06
N GLY A 184 0.62 46.19 64.40
CA GLY A 184 0.42 46.12 62.95
C GLY A 184 -0.45 44.98 62.44
N GLY A 185 -1.76 45.22 62.31
CA GLY A 185 -2.73 44.25 61.82
C GLY A 185 -2.45 43.81 60.37
N ALA A 186 -1.98 42.58 60.19
CA ALA A 186 -2.15 41.85 58.96
C ALA A 186 -3.63 41.45 58.85
N ALA A 187 -4.40 42.20 58.06
CA ALA A 187 -5.71 41.73 57.62
C ALA A 187 -5.49 40.46 56.77
N ASN A 188 -5.76 39.29 57.36
CA ASN A 188 -5.88 38.03 56.64
C ASN A 188 -6.97 38.21 55.57
N PHE A 189 -6.65 37.93 54.31
CA PHE A 189 -7.63 37.93 53.23
C PHE A 189 -8.63 36.80 53.49
N VAL A 190 -9.84 37.15 53.92
CA VAL A 190 -10.93 36.17 54.09
C VAL A 190 -11.67 36.06 52.76
N ASP A 191 -11.29 35.05 51.95
CA ASP A 191 -11.91 34.72 50.66
C ASP A 191 -13.16 33.80 50.81
N GLY A 192 -13.47 33.39 52.05
CA GLY A 192 -14.41 32.29 52.34
C GLY A 192 -15.88 32.51 51.96
N THR A 193 -16.27 33.72 51.56
CA THR A 193 -17.66 34.06 51.16
C THR A 193 -17.76 34.64 49.75
N ARG A 194 -16.70 34.56 48.94
CA ARG A 194 -16.68 35.07 47.56
C ARG A 194 -17.22 34.05 46.57
N LEU A 195 -17.83 34.56 45.50
CA LEU A 195 -18.33 33.76 44.38
C LEU A 195 -17.22 32.96 43.69
N LEU A 196 -16.10 33.60 43.36
CA LEU A 196 -14.94 32.97 42.75
C LEU A 196 -13.78 32.88 43.74
N ARG A 197 -13.11 31.72 43.77
CA ARG A 197 -11.92 31.49 44.60
C ARG A 197 -10.81 30.86 43.77
N PHE A 198 -9.57 31.27 44.03
CA PHE A 198 -8.42 30.77 43.29
C PHE A 198 -7.54 29.91 44.19
N TYR A 199 -7.38 28.66 43.79
CA TYR A 199 -6.54 27.69 44.47
C TYR A 199 -5.28 27.47 43.64
N SER A 200 -4.14 27.85 44.21
CA SER A 200 -2.83 27.68 43.57
C SER A 200 -1.77 27.22 44.57
N PRO A 201 -0.63 26.69 44.09
CA PRO A 201 0.49 26.34 44.95
C PRO A 201 1.19 27.55 45.60
N LEU A 202 0.92 28.78 45.13
CA LEU A 202 1.52 29.99 45.69
C LEU A 202 0.81 30.40 46.98
N GLN A 203 1.59 30.58 48.05
CA GLN A 203 1.10 30.88 49.39
C GLN A 203 1.78 32.14 49.97
N GLY A 204 1.25 32.64 51.08
CA GLY A 204 1.82 33.76 51.82
C GLY A 204 1.88 35.04 50.98
N SER A 205 3.05 35.66 50.89
CA SER A 205 3.25 36.90 50.13
C SER A 205 3.10 36.74 48.61
N LYS A 206 3.03 35.51 48.09
CA LYS A 206 2.78 35.20 46.67
C LYS A 206 1.34 34.76 46.41
N ALA A 207 0.46 34.82 47.42
CA ALA A 207 -0.93 34.45 47.25
C ALA A 207 -1.64 35.35 46.21
N LEU A 208 -2.51 34.72 45.42
CA LEU A 208 -3.28 35.33 44.36
C LEU A 208 -4.78 35.19 44.67
N LEU A 209 -5.54 36.26 44.46
CA LEU A 209 -7.00 36.27 44.49
C LEU A 209 -7.51 36.37 43.06
N ILE A 210 -8.71 35.85 42.78
CA ILE A 210 -9.32 35.97 41.45
C ILE A 210 -10.33 37.10 41.41
N GLU A 211 -10.12 38.05 40.50
CA GLU A 211 -11.08 39.12 40.21
C GLU A 211 -12.18 38.62 39.27
N SER A 212 -11.80 38.03 38.14
CA SER A 212 -12.74 37.59 37.12
C SER A 212 -12.24 36.38 36.35
N MET A 213 -13.19 35.62 35.82
CA MET A 213 -12.96 34.47 34.96
C MET A 213 -13.84 34.58 33.71
N SER A 214 -13.24 34.33 32.54
CA SER A 214 -13.96 34.15 31.30
C SER A 214 -13.37 33.00 30.50
N GLY A 215 -14.19 32.13 29.94
CA GLY A 215 -13.71 31.00 29.15
C GLY A 215 -14.84 30.21 28.53
N VAL A 216 -14.48 29.21 27.73
CA VAL A 216 -15.44 28.34 27.03
C VAL A 216 -15.09 26.90 27.31
N THR A 217 -16.10 26.08 27.62
CA THR A 217 -16.03 24.62 27.58
C THR A 217 -16.93 24.12 26.45
N SER A 218 -16.52 23.05 25.76
CA SER A 218 -17.24 22.53 24.61
C SER A 218 -16.93 21.05 24.41
N LEU A 219 -17.87 20.29 23.85
CA LEU A 219 -17.67 18.88 23.50
C LEU A 219 -16.63 18.77 22.38
N SER A 220 -15.66 17.88 22.58
CA SER A 220 -14.54 17.61 21.67
C SER A 220 -13.67 18.83 21.36
N GLU A 221 -13.69 19.83 22.22
CA GLU A 221 -12.84 21.01 22.14
C GLU A 221 -12.15 21.26 23.48
N GLN A 222 -10.96 21.85 23.43
CA GLN A 222 -10.18 22.15 24.62
C GLN A 222 -10.69 23.43 25.27
N TYR A 223 -10.95 23.40 26.58
CA TYR A 223 -11.31 24.61 27.30
C TYR A 223 -10.10 25.53 27.46
N VAL A 224 -10.37 26.83 27.45
CA VAL A 224 -9.40 27.87 27.78
C VAL A 224 -10.10 28.88 28.68
N PHE A 225 -9.56 29.12 29.87
CA PHE A 225 -10.07 30.15 30.78
C PHE A 225 -9.02 31.23 31.01
N GLN A 226 -9.43 32.46 30.76
CA GLN A 226 -8.70 33.67 31.09
C GLN A 226 -9.11 34.14 32.49
N LEU A 227 -8.12 34.32 33.34
CA LEU A 227 -8.27 34.74 34.74
C LEU A 227 -7.60 36.09 34.93
N ASN A 228 -8.31 37.03 35.55
CA ASN A 228 -7.71 38.23 36.10
C ASN A 228 -7.48 38.00 37.60
N LEU A 229 -6.23 38.15 38.02
CA LEU A 229 -5.76 37.82 39.36
C LEU A 229 -5.19 39.06 40.06
N LEU A 230 -5.31 39.09 41.38
CA LEU A 230 -4.86 40.18 42.23
C LEU A 230 -3.85 39.65 43.26
N SER A 231 -2.78 40.40 43.52
CA SER A 231 -1.87 40.16 44.63
C SER A 231 -1.47 41.46 45.31
N LYS A 232 -0.95 41.37 46.55
CA LYS A 232 -0.23 42.50 47.17
C LYS A 232 1.21 42.60 46.71
N ASN A 233 1.75 41.53 46.14
CA ASN A 233 3.13 41.47 45.70
C ASN A 233 3.21 41.71 44.19
N ALA A 234 3.87 42.80 43.80
CA ALA A 234 4.11 43.16 42.39
C ALA A 234 5.33 42.45 41.78
N SER A 235 6.05 41.66 42.56
CA SER A 235 7.31 41.00 42.19
C SER A 235 7.22 39.47 42.28
N ILE A 236 6.05 38.90 41.97
CA ILE A 236 5.93 37.44 41.79
C ILE A 236 6.70 37.06 40.52
N ASP A 237 7.69 36.17 40.66
CA ASP A 237 8.41 35.60 39.54
C ASP A 237 7.45 34.78 38.67
N LEU A 238 7.28 35.18 37.40
CA LEU A 238 6.27 34.58 36.51
C LEU A 238 6.43 33.06 36.35
N LYS A 239 7.69 32.58 36.35
CA LYS A 239 8.02 31.15 36.26
C LYS A 239 7.49 30.30 37.43
N ASP A 240 7.17 30.91 38.57
CA ASP A 240 6.73 30.16 39.76
C ASP A 240 5.35 29.52 39.56
N LEU A 241 4.50 30.12 38.72
CA LEU A 241 3.15 29.64 38.43
C LEU A 241 3.02 28.89 37.09
N MET A 242 3.95 29.09 36.16
CA MET A 242 3.93 28.45 34.84
C MET A 242 3.89 26.91 34.95
N GLY A 243 2.96 26.29 34.22
CA GLY A 243 2.77 24.84 34.19
C GLY A 243 2.26 24.23 35.49
N LYS A 244 1.93 25.03 36.50
CA LYS A 244 1.33 24.53 37.75
C LYS A 244 -0.14 24.21 37.54
N ASN A 245 -0.59 23.16 38.24
CA ASN A 245 -1.99 22.82 38.35
C ASN A 245 -2.68 23.79 39.32
N VAL A 246 -3.77 24.41 38.89
CA VAL A 246 -4.56 25.39 39.65
C VAL A 246 -6.05 25.11 39.47
N SER A 247 -6.86 25.58 40.41
CA SER A 247 -8.32 25.44 40.36
C SER A 247 -9.01 26.77 40.65
N VAL A 248 -10.12 27.02 39.96
CA VAL A 248 -11.07 28.07 40.29
C VAL A 248 -12.31 27.41 40.90
N GLY A 249 -12.66 27.76 42.13
CA GLY A 249 -13.91 27.36 42.76
C GLY A 249 -15.00 28.39 42.46
N VAL A 250 -16.14 27.95 41.92
CA VAL A 250 -17.35 28.74 41.73
C VAL A 250 -18.37 28.31 42.77
N GLN A 251 -18.73 29.21 43.68
CA GLN A 251 -19.67 28.92 44.76
C GLN A 251 -21.09 28.70 44.22
N GLN A 252 -21.69 27.56 44.54
CA GLN A 252 -23.07 27.20 44.19
C GLN A 252 -24.08 27.71 45.22
N ALA A 253 -25.37 27.63 44.89
CA ALA A 253 -26.47 28.06 45.76
C ALA A 253 -26.57 27.25 47.07
N ASP A 254 -26.15 25.98 47.04
CA ASP A 254 -26.15 25.08 48.20
C ASP A 254 -24.89 25.22 49.09
N GLY A 255 -24.00 26.15 48.75
CA GLY A 255 -22.73 26.38 49.42
C GLY A 255 -21.60 25.45 49.00
N SER A 256 -21.85 24.49 48.09
CA SER A 256 -20.80 23.68 47.47
C SER A 256 -20.00 24.49 46.43
N GLU A 257 -18.87 23.95 45.98
CA GLU A 257 -18.05 24.58 44.93
C GLU A 257 -18.02 23.71 43.67
N HIS A 258 -18.33 24.33 42.54
CA HIS A 258 -18.00 23.77 41.24
C HIS A 258 -16.57 24.18 40.88
N PHE A 259 -15.72 23.21 40.61
CA PHE A 259 -14.32 23.48 40.29
C PHE A 259 -14.10 23.54 38.79
N ILE A 260 -13.28 24.49 38.36
CA ILE A 260 -12.65 24.53 37.05
C ILE A 260 -11.16 24.40 37.29
N ASN A 261 -10.65 23.19 37.05
CA ASN A 261 -9.25 22.83 37.21
C ASN A 261 -8.51 22.87 35.87
N GLY A 262 -7.25 23.32 35.85
CA GLY A 262 -6.38 23.29 34.67
C GLY A 262 -4.92 23.57 35.01
N TYR A 263 -4.07 23.53 33.98
CA TYR A 263 -2.66 23.91 34.08
C TYR A 263 -2.46 25.31 33.51
N VAL A 264 -1.58 26.09 34.15
CA VAL A 264 -1.27 27.45 33.71
C VAL A 264 -0.42 27.44 32.43
N ASN A 265 -1.00 27.88 31.32
CA ASN A 265 -0.36 28.00 30.00
C ASN A 265 0.30 29.36 29.78
N SER A 266 -0.26 30.41 30.37
CA SER A 266 0.30 31.77 30.35
C SER A 266 0.08 32.44 31.70
N PHE A 267 1.07 33.19 32.18
CA PHE A 267 0.96 34.00 33.39
C PHE A 267 1.79 35.26 33.24
N GLY A 268 1.18 36.42 33.48
CA GLY A 268 1.82 37.70 33.27
C GLY A 268 1.37 38.77 34.24
N PHE A 269 2.25 39.73 34.49
CA PHE A 269 1.95 40.97 35.21
C PHE A 269 1.34 41.98 34.26
N THR A 270 0.30 42.68 34.69
CA THR A 270 -0.40 43.69 33.89
C THR A 270 -0.04 45.09 34.36
N HIS A 271 -0.42 45.47 35.59
CA HIS A 271 -0.10 46.77 36.18
C HIS A 271 -0.20 46.71 37.71
N SER A 272 0.15 47.80 38.40
CA SER A 272 -0.13 47.99 39.82
C SER A 272 -0.71 49.39 40.04
N ASP A 273 -1.67 49.51 40.96
CA ASP A 273 -2.33 50.78 41.31
C ASP A 273 -1.86 51.34 42.67
N GLY A 274 -0.81 50.77 43.24
CA GLY A 274 -0.27 51.12 44.56
C GLY A 274 -0.95 50.42 45.74
N GLY A 275 -2.11 49.78 45.54
CA GLY A 275 -2.76 48.92 46.51
C GLY A 275 -2.67 47.43 46.15
N PHE A 276 -2.91 47.12 44.87
CA PHE A 276 -2.84 45.78 44.30
C PHE A 276 -1.89 45.74 43.09
N ALA A 277 -1.34 44.56 42.87
CA ALA A 277 -0.71 44.13 41.64
C ALA A 277 -1.69 43.24 40.87
N PHE A 278 -1.88 43.55 39.60
CA PHE A 278 -2.79 42.86 38.69
C PHE A 278 -2.00 41.90 37.82
N TYR A 279 -2.41 40.65 37.81
CA TYR A 279 -1.86 39.59 36.99
C TYR A 279 -2.96 39.01 36.10
N HIS A 280 -2.58 38.40 34.99
CA HIS A 280 -3.45 37.57 34.19
C HIS A 280 -2.89 36.15 34.11
N ALA A 281 -3.78 35.16 34.10
CA ALA A 281 -3.42 33.76 33.88
C ALA A 281 -4.35 33.11 32.86
N GLU A 282 -3.80 32.25 32.02
CA GLU A 282 -4.56 31.37 31.15
C GLU A 282 -4.42 29.93 31.66
N ILE A 283 -5.55 29.27 31.90
CA ILE A 283 -5.57 27.85 32.30
C ILE A 283 -6.19 26.98 31.20
N VAL A 284 -5.58 25.82 30.98
CA VAL A 284 -5.89 24.88 29.89
C VAL A 284 -5.83 23.42 30.39
N PRO A 285 -6.46 22.45 29.70
CA PRO A 285 -6.32 21.04 30.06
C PRO A 285 -4.91 20.51 29.77
N TRP A 286 -4.57 19.36 30.36
CA TRP A 286 -3.34 18.65 30.02
C TRP A 286 -3.24 18.34 28.53
N PHE A 287 -4.39 18.13 27.86
CA PHE A 287 -4.45 17.81 26.42
C PHE A 287 -3.84 18.92 25.55
N THR A 288 -3.79 20.16 26.03
CA THR A 288 -3.13 21.28 25.31
C THR A 288 -1.63 21.12 25.18
N TYR A 289 -0.98 20.40 26.12
CA TYR A 289 0.46 20.15 26.05
C TYR A 289 0.86 19.31 24.84
N LEU A 290 -0.05 18.47 24.33
CA LEU A 290 0.18 17.65 23.15
C LEU A 290 0.35 18.49 21.87
N LYS A 291 -0.05 19.77 21.88
CA LYS A 291 0.22 20.72 20.78
C LYS A 291 1.70 21.12 20.69
N ARG A 292 2.50 20.84 21.72
CA ARG A 292 3.92 21.24 21.79
C ARG A 292 4.88 20.20 21.24
N ARG A 293 4.40 19.00 20.86
CA ARG A 293 5.21 17.92 20.29
C ARG A 293 4.67 17.50 18.93
N VAL A 294 5.54 17.51 17.93
CA VAL A 294 5.32 16.95 16.59
C VAL A 294 6.07 15.63 16.48
N ASN A 295 5.48 14.63 15.84
CA ASN A 295 6.09 13.30 15.74
C ASN A 295 5.70 12.58 14.44
N SER A 296 6.53 11.60 14.05
CA SER A 296 6.25 10.67 12.96
C SER A 296 6.47 9.22 13.44
N ARG A 297 5.43 8.41 13.42
CA ARG A 297 5.45 7.03 13.94
C ARG A 297 4.31 6.17 13.41
N ILE A 298 4.50 4.87 13.52
CA ILE A 298 3.61 3.85 12.99
C ILE A 298 3.03 3.03 14.16
N PHE A 299 1.73 2.77 14.11
CA PHE A 299 1.01 1.84 14.98
C PHE A 299 0.44 0.69 14.13
N GLN A 300 0.70 -0.56 14.53
CA GLN A 300 0.27 -1.75 13.80
C GLN A 300 -0.51 -2.70 14.68
N ASP A 301 -1.57 -3.26 14.12
CA ASP A 301 -2.44 -4.24 14.77
C ASP A 301 -2.97 -3.75 16.14
N GLU A 302 -3.22 -2.44 16.23
CA GLU A 302 -3.68 -1.76 17.44
C GLU A 302 -5.10 -1.24 17.28
N THR A 303 -5.87 -1.26 18.37
CA THR A 303 -7.16 -0.55 18.40
C THR A 303 -6.92 0.95 18.52
N VAL A 304 -7.88 1.75 18.06
CA VAL A 304 -7.85 3.22 18.24
C VAL A 304 -7.65 3.61 19.69
N LEU A 305 -8.36 2.97 20.61
CA LEU A 305 -8.22 3.22 22.04
C LEU A 305 -6.84 2.81 22.56
N GLY A 306 -6.25 1.74 22.02
CA GLY A 306 -4.86 1.33 22.31
C GLY A 306 -3.83 2.34 21.81
N VAL A 307 -4.05 2.94 20.65
CA VAL A 307 -3.20 4.04 20.15
C VAL A 307 -3.29 5.25 21.07
N LEU A 308 -4.49 5.66 21.49
CA LEU A 308 -4.68 6.74 22.45
C LEU A 308 -3.97 6.45 23.79
N ASP A 309 -4.10 5.22 24.32
CA ASP A 309 -3.45 4.81 25.58
C ASP A 309 -1.93 4.87 25.49
N LYS A 310 -1.33 4.38 24.39
CA LYS A 310 0.12 4.47 24.16
C LYS A 310 0.63 5.91 24.14
N ILE A 311 -0.14 6.84 23.58
CA ILE A 311 0.25 8.26 23.57
C ILE A 311 0.04 8.85 24.96
N PHE A 312 -1.18 8.80 25.49
CA PHE A 312 -1.54 9.46 26.74
C PHE A 312 -0.76 8.91 27.95
N LYS A 313 -0.71 7.59 28.14
CA LYS A 313 0.02 6.99 29.27
C LYS A 313 1.50 6.79 28.98
N GLY A 314 1.89 6.54 27.73
CA GLY A 314 3.28 6.30 27.38
C GLY A 314 4.11 7.58 27.33
N ASP A 315 3.70 8.54 26.49
CA ASP A 315 4.46 9.78 26.27
C ASP A 315 4.19 10.86 27.32
N TYR A 316 2.99 10.88 27.92
CA TYR A 316 2.53 11.92 28.85
C TYR A 316 2.22 11.37 30.25
N SER A 317 2.96 10.33 30.65
CA SER A 317 2.88 9.76 32.00
C SER A 317 3.05 10.83 33.09
N GLY A 318 2.16 10.82 34.09
CA GLY A 318 2.16 11.80 35.19
C GLY A 318 1.43 13.12 34.91
N LEU A 319 1.07 13.39 33.65
CA LEU A 319 0.25 14.56 33.27
C LEU A 319 -1.15 14.12 32.81
N ALA A 320 -1.23 13.14 31.91
CA ALA A 320 -2.48 12.73 31.30
C ALA A 320 -3.35 11.92 32.25
N THR A 321 -4.57 12.41 32.50
CA THR A 321 -5.61 11.69 33.25
C THR A 321 -6.86 11.62 32.39
N TYR A 322 -7.30 10.41 32.05
CA TYR A 322 -8.46 10.18 31.20
C TYR A 322 -9.19 8.88 31.54
N GLU A 323 -10.45 8.80 31.13
CA GLU A 323 -11.31 7.65 31.28
C GLU A 323 -12.02 7.35 29.96
N VAL A 324 -12.11 6.08 29.59
CA VAL A 324 -12.83 5.64 28.39
C VAL A 324 -14.17 5.06 28.82
N ARG A 325 -15.25 5.72 28.40
CA ARG A 325 -16.61 5.27 28.59
C ARG A 325 -17.21 5.06 27.18
N THR A 326 -17.00 3.89 26.59
CA THR A 326 -17.59 3.54 25.27
C THR A 326 -18.65 2.46 25.40
N SER A 327 -19.65 2.50 24.52
CA SER A 327 -20.74 1.53 24.42
C SER A 327 -20.41 0.37 23.46
N GLN A 328 -19.50 0.59 22.51
CA GLN A 328 -19.09 -0.42 21.54
C GLN A 328 -17.62 -0.85 21.71
N THR A 329 -17.29 -1.99 21.10
CA THR A 329 -15.91 -2.50 21.02
C THR A 329 -15.26 -2.09 19.71
N TYR A 330 -14.04 -1.55 19.78
CA TYR A 330 -13.26 -1.12 18.62
C TYR A 330 -12.32 -2.23 18.14
N LYS A 331 -12.33 -2.50 16.83
CA LYS A 331 -11.46 -3.51 16.22
C LYS A 331 -10.05 -2.95 15.99
N PRO A 332 -9.01 -3.80 16.01
CA PRO A 332 -7.67 -3.38 15.64
C PRO A 332 -7.59 -2.94 14.18
N GLU A 333 -6.78 -1.90 13.95
CA GLU A 333 -6.36 -1.49 12.62
C GLU A 333 -4.98 -2.03 12.29
N ASN A 334 -4.82 -2.45 11.04
CA ASN A 334 -3.59 -3.08 10.59
C ASN A 334 -2.44 -2.06 10.52
N TYR A 335 -2.77 -0.79 10.26
CA TYR A 335 -1.81 0.26 10.01
C TYR A 335 -2.43 1.64 10.27
N ILE A 336 -1.84 2.39 11.20
CA ILE A 336 -2.17 3.79 11.51
C ILE A 336 -0.85 4.55 11.60
N VAL A 337 -0.72 5.65 10.87
CA VAL A 337 0.48 6.48 10.83
C VAL A 337 0.16 7.85 11.40
N GLN A 338 0.99 8.31 12.33
CA GLN A 338 1.15 9.73 12.65
C GLN A 338 2.31 10.23 11.80
N TYR A 339 2.10 11.27 10.99
CA TYR A 339 3.15 11.81 10.13
C TYR A 339 3.19 13.32 10.20
N ASP A 340 4.32 13.87 10.67
CA ASP A 340 4.61 15.30 10.74
C ASP A 340 3.46 16.16 11.29
N GLU A 341 2.80 15.64 12.33
CA GLU A 341 1.68 16.30 12.98
C GLU A 341 1.83 16.24 14.50
N THR A 342 1.17 17.17 15.19
CA THR A 342 1.19 17.19 16.66
C THR A 342 0.48 15.98 17.24
N ASP A 343 0.89 15.54 18.43
CA ASP A 343 0.19 14.44 19.12
C ASP A 343 -1.29 14.78 19.37
N GLU A 344 -1.59 16.07 19.58
CA GLU A 344 -2.97 16.56 19.75
C GLU A 344 -3.77 16.42 18.45
N HIS A 345 -3.22 16.92 17.34
CA HIS A 345 -3.89 16.85 16.04
C HIS A 345 -4.14 15.40 15.62
N PHE A 346 -3.15 14.52 15.81
CA PHE A 346 -3.24 13.09 15.52
C PHE A 346 -4.34 12.40 16.33
N THR A 347 -4.34 12.60 17.65
CA THR A 347 -5.33 11.97 18.54
C THR A 347 -6.72 12.53 18.31
N SER A 348 -6.86 13.84 18.07
CA SER A 348 -8.12 14.49 17.70
C SER A 348 -8.69 13.95 16.38
N ARG A 349 -7.92 13.91 15.28
CA ARG A 349 -8.42 13.34 14.01
C ARG A 349 -8.78 11.86 14.11
N LEU A 350 -8.08 11.11 14.97
CA LEU A 350 -8.37 9.71 15.19
C LEU A 350 -9.70 9.55 15.94
N MET A 351 -9.92 10.32 17.01
CA MET A 351 -11.20 10.34 17.70
C MET A 351 -12.34 10.75 16.75
N GLU A 352 -12.14 11.79 15.94
CA GLU A 352 -13.10 12.25 14.93
C GLU A 352 -13.44 11.19 13.88
N LYS A 353 -12.43 10.47 13.35
CA LYS A 353 -12.62 9.42 12.35
C LYS A 353 -13.52 8.30 12.86
N TYR A 354 -13.35 7.92 14.13
CA TYR A 354 -14.07 6.82 14.78
C TYR A 354 -15.33 7.26 15.54
N GLY A 355 -15.69 8.55 15.46
CA GLY A 355 -16.88 9.12 16.10
C GLY A 355 -16.79 9.19 17.63
N LEU A 356 -15.57 9.17 18.19
CA LEU A 356 -15.28 9.36 19.60
C LEU A 356 -15.27 10.85 19.92
N PHE A 357 -16.04 11.27 20.92
CA PHE A 357 -16.00 12.63 21.44
C PHE A 357 -15.42 12.63 22.85
N TYR A 358 -15.00 13.80 23.31
CA TYR A 358 -14.50 13.96 24.68
C TYR A 358 -15.06 15.19 25.38
N TYR A 359 -15.01 15.18 26.71
CA TYR A 359 -15.26 16.34 27.59
C TYR A 359 -14.38 16.22 28.83
N PHE A 360 -14.43 17.22 29.71
CA PHE A 360 -13.62 17.25 30.93
C PHE A 360 -14.48 17.30 32.19
N GLU A 361 -14.20 16.39 33.13
CA GLU A 361 -14.74 16.43 34.48
C GLU A 361 -13.70 17.05 35.41
N HIS A 362 -14.10 18.06 36.18
CA HIS A 362 -13.20 18.81 37.04
C HIS A 362 -13.46 18.49 38.52
N SER A 363 -12.38 18.50 39.30
CA SER A 363 -12.37 18.35 40.75
C SER A 363 -11.46 19.42 41.37
N ALA A 364 -11.44 19.53 42.69
CA ALA A 364 -10.60 20.51 43.38
C ALA A 364 -9.09 20.34 43.08
N SER A 365 -8.62 19.11 42.83
CA SER A 365 -7.20 18.77 42.68
C SER A 365 -6.77 18.42 41.25
N GLY A 366 -7.71 18.29 40.30
CA GLY A 366 -7.40 17.81 38.95
C GLY A 366 -8.61 17.77 38.02
N HIS A 367 -8.36 17.44 36.77
CA HIS A 367 -9.40 17.17 35.77
C HIS A 367 -9.14 15.85 35.05
N VAL A 368 -10.23 15.20 34.62
CA VAL A 368 -10.22 13.94 33.87
C VAL A 368 -10.85 14.17 32.51
N MET A 369 -10.14 13.79 31.45
CA MET A 369 -10.73 13.74 30.10
C MET A 369 -11.58 12.48 29.96
N VAL A 370 -12.87 12.61 29.68
CA VAL A 370 -13.75 11.47 29.45
C VAL A 370 -13.97 11.31 27.95
N ILE A 371 -13.68 10.12 27.41
CA ILE A 371 -13.82 9.78 25.99
C ILE A 371 -15.01 8.83 25.82
N SER A 372 -15.93 9.15 24.91
CA SER A 372 -17.19 8.41 24.71
C SER A 372 -17.62 8.33 23.25
N ASP A 373 -18.54 7.40 22.96
CA ASP A 373 -19.07 7.08 21.63
C ASP A 373 -20.62 7.09 21.56
N ASP A 374 -21.33 7.47 22.62
CA ASP A 374 -22.78 7.68 22.55
C ASP A 374 -23.21 8.72 23.58
N SER A 375 -23.68 9.87 23.09
CA SER A 375 -24.13 10.97 23.93
C SER A 375 -25.51 10.76 24.56
N ARG A 376 -26.25 9.74 24.14
CA ARG A 376 -27.65 9.52 24.55
C ARG A 376 -27.76 8.72 25.85
N ASN A 377 -26.71 7.96 26.19
CA ASN A 377 -26.73 7.02 27.30
C ASN A 377 -26.54 7.73 28.66
N SER A 378 -27.44 7.44 29.60
CA SER A 378 -27.46 8.03 30.95
C SER A 378 -26.26 7.66 31.82
N SER A 379 -25.49 6.62 31.47
CA SER A 379 -24.27 6.25 32.21
C SER A 379 -23.02 7.01 31.74
N PHE A 380 -23.07 7.62 30.56
CA PHE A 380 -21.89 8.12 29.82
C PHE A 380 -21.78 9.65 29.83
N CYS A 381 -22.84 10.30 30.30
CA CYS A 381 -23.02 11.73 30.47
C CYS A 381 -23.53 11.84 31.91
N PRO A 382 -22.74 12.31 32.90
CA PRO A 382 -23.10 12.09 34.30
C PRO A 382 -24.47 12.70 34.53
N PRO A 383 -25.46 11.89 34.96
CA PRO A 383 -26.65 12.45 35.50
C PRO A 383 -26.15 13.21 36.72
N GLN A 384 -26.25 14.54 36.70
CA GLN A 384 -26.33 15.26 37.96
C GLN A 384 -27.38 14.52 38.82
N LYS A 385 -27.22 14.48 40.14
CA LYS A 385 -28.03 13.65 41.07
C LYS A 385 -29.53 14.04 41.03
N LYS A 386 -30.23 13.74 39.93
CA LYS A 386 -31.35 14.45 39.27
C LYS A 386 -30.84 15.35 38.14
N HIS A 387 -31.37 15.18 36.93
CA HIS A 387 -31.22 16.10 35.80
C HIS A 387 -31.18 17.53 36.34
N ALA A 388 -30.26 18.39 35.89
CA ALA A 388 -30.30 19.79 36.28
C ALA A 388 -31.65 20.34 35.78
N GLU A 389 -32.64 20.36 36.66
CA GLU A 389 -33.96 20.89 36.37
C GLU A 389 -33.82 22.38 36.55
N VAL A 390 -33.70 23.08 35.43
CA VAL A 390 -33.53 24.53 35.42
C VAL A 390 -34.79 25.14 34.84
N THR A 391 -35.37 26.07 35.57
CA THR A 391 -36.55 26.81 35.15
C THR A 391 -36.17 27.89 34.14
N PHE A 392 -37.00 28.07 33.12
CA PHE A 392 -36.90 29.20 32.23
C PHE A 392 -37.56 30.43 32.85
N ASN A 393 -36.86 31.57 32.84
CA ASN A 393 -37.34 32.84 33.33
C ASN A 393 -36.86 33.98 32.43
N GLY A 394 -37.69 34.39 31.47
CA GLY A 394 -37.41 35.48 30.53
C GLY A 394 -37.35 36.89 31.13
N GLY A 395 -37.11 37.04 32.44
CA GLY A 395 -36.95 38.34 33.12
C GLY A 395 -38.23 38.91 33.74
N ASN A 396 -39.35 38.17 33.73
CA ASN A 396 -40.63 38.64 34.26
C ASN A 396 -40.86 38.31 35.74
N ARG A 397 -39.95 37.56 36.38
CA ARG A 397 -40.08 37.13 37.77
C ARG A 397 -38.73 37.27 38.48
N THR A 398 -38.70 37.86 39.67
CA THR A 398 -37.54 37.74 40.56
C THR A 398 -37.50 36.31 41.09
N GLN A 399 -36.41 35.58 40.87
CA GLN A 399 -36.20 34.25 41.45
C GLN A 399 -34.91 34.22 42.27
N ASP A 400 -34.95 33.50 43.39
CA ASP A 400 -33.80 33.26 44.25
C ASP A 400 -32.91 32.10 43.76
N LYS A 401 -33.34 31.41 42.69
CA LYS A 401 -32.67 30.23 42.11
C LYS A 401 -32.12 30.53 40.72
N ASP A 402 -31.00 29.88 40.43
CA ASP A 402 -30.39 29.78 39.10
C ASP A 402 -31.44 29.37 38.04
N SER A 403 -31.50 30.11 36.92
CA SER A 403 -32.51 29.99 35.86
C SER A 403 -31.93 30.24 34.46
N VAL A 404 -32.59 29.70 33.43
CA VAL A 404 -32.30 30.04 32.02
C VAL A 404 -33.08 31.31 31.67
N THR A 405 -32.39 32.37 31.26
CA THR A 405 -32.97 33.69 31.01
C THR A 405 -33.32 33.96 29.55
N ALA A 406 -32.65 33.28 28.62
CA ALA A 406 -33.00 33.28 27.21
C ALA A 406 -32.82 31.88 26.64
N PHE A 407 -33.69 31.47 25.72
CA PHE A 407 -33.59 30.20 25.02
C PHE A 407 -34.18 30.34 23.62
N THR A 408 -33.35 30.11 22.60
CA THR A 408 -33.71 30.23 21.18
C THR A 408 -33.33 28.95 20.45
N ALA A 409 -33.89 28.76 19.25
CA ALA A 409 -33.59 27.61 18.42
C ALA A 409 -33.33 28.08 16.98
N GLU A 410 -32.31 27.52 16.36
CA GLU A 410 -31.95 27.74 14.97
C GLU A 410 -32.00 26.41 14.22
N ARG A 411 -32.48 26.43 12.98
CA ARG A 411 -32.37 25.31 12.04
C ARG A 411 -31.51 25.71 10.86
N MET A 412 -30.63 24.81 10.46
CA MET A 412 -29.77 24.96 9.29
C MET A 412 -30.02 23.82 8.31
N LEU A 413 -30.00 24.13 7.02
CA LEU A 413 -30.10 23.13 5.96
C LEU A 413 -28.85 22.24 5.93
N GLN A 414 -29.04 20.93 5.86
CA GLN A 414 -27.98 19.92 5.82
C GLN A 414 -28.23 18.92 4.68
N SER A 415 -27.19 18.23 4.24
CA SER A 415 -27.34 17.19 3.21
C SER A 415 -28.27 16.06 3.66
N THR A 416 -28.99 15.46 2.71
CA THR A 416 -30.01 14.44 2.99
C THR A 416 -29.51 13.01 2.80
N LYS A 417 -28.40 12.83 2.08
CA LYS A 417 -27.80 11.51 1.82
C LYS A 417 -26.27 11.60 1.81
N LEU A 418 -25.62 10.58 2.34
CA LEU A 418 -24.18 10.38 2.26
C LEU A 418 -23.92 9.03 1.61
N ALA A 419 -23.08 9.00 0.58
CA ALA A 419 -22.66 7.78 -0.07
C ALA A 419 -21.13 7.66 -0.05
N LEU A 420 -20.63 6.48 0.32
CA LEU A 420 -19.21 6.16 0.34
C LEU A 420 -18.92 5.03 -0.64
N ASN A 421 -17.75 5.08 -1.28
CA ASN A 421 -17.22 3.97 -2.07
C ASN A 421 -15.72 3.81 -1.83
N THR A 422 -15.22 2.58 -1.95
CA THR A 422 -13.79 2.32 -1.89
C THR A 422 -13.39 1.06 -2.67
N PHE A 423 -12.09 0.86 -2.86
CA PHE A 423 -11.54 -0.27 -3.62
C PHE A 423 -10.71 -1.20 -2.73
N ASP A 424 -11.00 -2.49 -2.78
CA ASP A 424 -10.20 -3.55 -2.14
C ASP A 424 -9.57 -4.45 -3.20
N PHE A 425 -8.24 -4.43 -3.28
CA PHE A 425 -7.50 -5.27 -4.22
C PHE A 425 -7.63 -6.78 -3.94
N LYS A 426 -8.00 -7.18 -2.70
CA LYS A 426 -8.25 -8.59 -2.37
C LYS A 426 -9.62 -9.07 -2.86
N ALA A 427 -10.54 -8.14 -3.11
CA ALA A 427 -11.87 -8.41 -3.62
C ALA A 427 -12.24 -7.40 -4.73
N PRO A 428 -11.49 -7.35 -5.85
CA PRO A 428 -11.55 -6.24 -6.82
C PRO A 428 -12.90 -6.10 -7.53
N ASN A 429 -13.67 -7.18 -7.64
CA ASN A 429 -15.00 -7.19 -8.24
C ASN A 429 -16.12 -6.91 -7.21
N SER A 430 -15.79 -6.82 -5.93
CA SER A 430 -16.75 -6.53 -4.88
C SER A 430 -16.88 -5.02 -4.69
N MET A 431 -17.93 -4.43 -5.26
CA MET A 431 -18.19 -3.00 -5.08
C MET A 431 -18.51 -2.72 -3.61
N GLN A 432 -17.66 -1.94 -2.95
CA GLN A 432 -17.78 -1.58 -1.54
C GLN A 432 -18.69 -0.35 -1.32
N TYR A 433 -19.62 -0.09 -2.22
CA TYR A 433 -20.54 1.05 -2.14
C TYR A 433 -21.53 0.92 -0.97
N VAL A 434 -21.71 2.01 -0.25
CA VAL A 434 -22.68 2.15 0.85
C VAL A 434 -23.37 3.50 0.79
N GLU A 435 -24.66 3.55 1.11
CA GLU A 435 -25.43 4.77 1.27
C GLU A 435 -26.01 4.86 2.67
N GLN A 436 -26.09 6.08 3.17
CA GLN A 436 -26.73 6.43 4.43
C GLN A 436 -27.62 7.66 4.21
N PRO A 437 -28.95 7.49 4.14
CA PRO A 437 -29.88 8.62 4.18
C PRO A 437 -29.92 9.21 5.59
N THR A 438 -30.27 10.49 5.69
CA THR A 438 -30.56 11.14 6.96
C THR A 438 -31.85 10.60 7.57
N VAL A 439 -31.88 10.48 8.90
CA VAL A 439 -33.10 10.24 9.68
C VAL A 439 -33.76 11.55 10.15
N SER A 440 -33.08 12.69 10.00
CA SER A 440 -33.57 13.99 10.42
C SER A 440 -34.52 14.59 9.39
N VAL A 441 -35.75 14.90 9.80
CA VAL A 441 -36.71 15.61 8.94
C VAL A 441 -36.37 17.11 8.91
N GLN A 442 -35.99 17.58 7.72
CA GLN A 442 -35.52 18.94 7.49
C GLN A 442 -36.56 19.86 6.82
N GLY A 443 -37.81 19.40 6.69
CA GLY A 443 -38.87 20.11 5.96
C GLY A 443 -38.94 19.69 4.49
N ASP A 444 -39.52 20.54 3.64
CA ASP A 444 -39.62 20.31 2.19
C ASP A 444 -38.29 20.72 1.52
N VAL A 445 -37.29 19.85 1.62
CA VAL A 445 -35.94 20.08 1.09
C VAL A 445 -35.66 19.12 -0.07
N PRO A 446 -34.95 19.57 -1.12
CA PRO A 446 -34.55 18.68 -2.21
C PRO A 446 -33.56 17.62 -1.70
N SER A 447 -33.47 16.50 -2.43
CA SER A 447 -32.46 15.49 -2.15
C SER A 447 -31.07 16.02 -2.49
N MET A 448 -30.19 16.09 -1.49
CA MET A 448 -28.81 16.59 -1.62
C MET A 448 -27.85 15.53 -1.08
N GLU A 449 -27.01 15.04 -1.98
CA GLU A 449 -26.05 13.98 -1.69
C GLU A 449 -24.63 14.53 -1.49
N ILE A 450 -23.94 14.02 -0.48
CA ILE A 450 -22.48 14.04 -0.40
C ILE A 450 -21.97 12.67 -0.84
N TYR A 451 -21.13 12.62 -1.86
CA TYR A 451 -20.48 11.41 -2.34
C TYR A 451 -18.97 11.48 -2.09
N ASP A 452 -18.43 10.46 -1.42
CA ASP A 452 -16.99 10.27 -1.20
C ASP A 452 -16.56 8.91 -1.77
N GLY A 453 -15.94 8.96 -2.96
CA GLY A 453 -15.51 7.79 -3.72
C GLY A 453 -14.03 7.44 -3.56
N ASN A 454 -13.44 7.63 -2.38
CA ASN A 454 -12.01 7.45 -2.16
C ASN A 454 -11.51 6.02 -2.52
N PRO A 455 -10.64 5.86 -3.54
CA PRO A 455 -10.14 4.56 -3.98
C PRO A 455 -9.05 3.97 -3.06
N ALA A 456 -8.51 4.73 -2.11
CA ALA A 456 -7.41 4.34 -1.22
C ALA A 456 -7.87 3.47 -0.02
N PHE A 457 -8.74 2.47 -0.25
CA PHE A 457 -9.18 1.50 0.75
C PHE A 457 -9.60 2.13 2.10
N SER A 458 -10.61 2.98 2.10
CA SER A 458 -11.04 3.76 3.29
C SER A 458 -11.60 2.89 4.42
N TYR A 459 -12.25 1.76 4.09
CA TYR A 459 -12.83 0.82 5.03
C TYR A 459 -12.74 -0.63 4.52
N LYS A 460 -12.68 -1.59 5.46
CA LYS A 460 -12.37 -2.99 5.16
C LYS A 460 -13.51 -3.77 4.50
N ASN A 461 -14.75 -3.40 4.80
CA ASN A 461 -15.96 -4.07 4.33
C ASN A 461 -17.17 -3.13 4.42
N LYS A 462 -18.29 -3.53 3.84
CA LYS A 462 -19.53 -2.73 3.82
C LYS A 462 -20.07 -2.38 5.22
N ASP A 463 -19.87 -3.22 6.24
CA ASP A 463 -20.37 -2.91 7.58
C ASP A 463 -19.56 -1.80 8.25
N ASP A 464 -18.23 -1.81 8.05
CA ASP A 464 -17.35 -0.71 8.44
C ASP A 464 -17.70 0.58 7.67
N GLY A 465 -17.96 0.47 6.36
CA GLY A 465 -18.42 1.60 5.54
C GLY A 465 -19.76 2.18 5.99
N LYS A 466 -20.75 1.33 6.31
CA LYS A 466 -22.05 1.77 6.85
C LYS A 466 -21.90 2.47 8.19
N ARG A 467 -21.02 1.97 9.07
CA ARG A 467 -20.73 2.62 10.36
C ARG A 467 -20.14 4.00 10.14
N GLU A 468 -19.14 4.12 9.28
CA GLU A 468 -18.54 5.41 8.96
C GLU A 468 -19.55 6.37 8.33
N ALA A 469 -20.35 5.90 7.37
CA ALA A 469 -21.38 6.71 6.72
C ALA A 469 -22.42 7.21 7.73
N ARG A 470 -22.85 6.35 8.67
CA ARG A 470 -23.73 6.74 9.78
C ARG A 470 -23.11 7.80 10.66
N GLN A 471 -21.88 7.62 11.12
CA GLN A 471 -21.21 8.58 11.99
C GLN A 471 -21.05 9.95 11.31
N ARG A 472 -20.67 9.97 10.03
CA ARG A 472 -20.58 11.21 9.23
C ARG A 472 -21.96 11.86 9.03
N MET A 473 -23.02 11.07 8.83
CA MET A 473 -24.39 11.59 8.74
C MET A 473 -24.88 12.17 10.07
N GLU A 474 -24.64 11.49 11.19
CA GLU A 474 -24.98 11.96 12.54
C GLU A 474 -24.34 13.32 12.84
N VAL A 475 -23.12 13.59 12.34
CA VAL A 475 -22.47 14.92 12.43
C VAL A 475 -23.33 16.01 11.77
N LEU A 476 -23.88 15.75 10.59
CA LEU A 476 -24.75 16.70 9.88
C LEU A 476 -26.09 16.86 10.61
N GLU A 477 -26.63 15.76 11.12
CA GLU A 477 -27.96 15.75 11.75
C GLU A 477 -28.04 16.58 13.02
N TRP A 478 -27.04 16.53 13.90
CA TRP A 478 -27.06 17.35 15.11
C TRP A 478 -26.84 18.84 14.81
N GLN A 479 -26.15 19.17 13.71
CA GLN A 479 -25.99 20.56 13.25
C GLN A 479 -27.26 21.13 12.61
N ALA A 480 -28.21 20.28 12.20
CA ALA A 480 -29.44 20.73 11.54
C ALA A 480 -30.36 21.54 12.47
N LYS A 481 -30.28 21.34 13.79
CA LYS A 481 -31.04 22.12 14.78
C LYS A 481 -30.27 22.29 16.09
N ILE A 482 -29.89 23.52 16.39
CA ILE A 482 -29.16 23.88 17.62
C ILE A 482 -30.03 24.84 18.45
N PHE A 483 -29.97 24.69 19.77
CA PHE A 483 -30.56 25.61 20.72
C PHE A 483 -29.48 26.48 21.34
N HIS A 484 -29.76 27.77 21.52
CA HIS A 484 -28.87 28.72 22.18
C HIS A 484 -29.55 29.27 23.42
N GLY A 485 -28.83 29.38 24.53
CA GLY A 485 -29.38 29.91 25.77
C GLY A 485 -28.44 30.88 26.47
N ALA A 486 -29.03 31.73 27.32
CA ALA A 486 -28.32 32.52 28.32
C ALA A 486 -28.85 32.13 29.70
N SER A 487 -27.98 32.03 30.70
CA SER A 487 -28.37 31.66 32.05
C SER A 487 -27.46 32.26 33.11
N ASP A 488 -27.94 32.27 34.35
CA ASP A 488 -27.12 32.46 35.56
C ASP A 488 -26.84 31.13 36.28
N CYS A 489 -27.12 30.00 35.62
CA CYS A 489 -26.96 28.68 36.22
C CYS A 489 -25.50 28.26 36.33
N ARG A 490 -25.01 28.19 37.57
CA ARG A 490 -23.61 27.86 37.91
C ARG A 490 -23.25 26.39 37.72
N GLY A 491 -24.26 25.53 37.63
CA GLY A 491 -24.11 24.08 37.46
C GLY A 491 -24.07 23.60 36.01
N LEU A 492 -24.13 24.48 35.00
CA LEU A 492 -24.05 24.08 33.60
C LEU A 492 -22.64 23.65 33.20
N ILE A 493 -22.53 22.45 32.63
CA ILE A 493 -21.27 21.83 32.21
C ILE A 493 -21.47 21.25 30.81
N ALA A 494 -20.53 21.52 29.90
CA ALA A 494 -20.53 20.92 28.56
C ALA A 494 -20.40 19.40 28.67
N GLY A 495 -21.16 18.68 27.83
CA GLY A 495 -21.22 17.21 27.89
C GLY A 495 -22.18 16.66 28.94
N HIS A 496 -22.95 17.49 29.66
CA HIS A 496 -24.02 17.06 30.57
C HIS A 496 -25.43 17.34 30.01
N THR A 497 -26.44 16.70 30.60
CA THR A 497 -27.85 16.90 30.23
C THR A 497 -28.52 17.94 31.13
N LEU A 498 -29.22 18.87 30.50
CA LEU A 498 -30.08 19.90 31.09
C LEU A 498 -31.55 19.55 30.82
N LYS A 499 -32.41 19.61 31.85
CA LYS A 499 -33.86 19.50 31.67
C LYS A 499 -34.49 20.87 31.87
N LEU A 500 -35.02 21.45 30.78
CA LEU A 500 -35.59 22.80 30.81
C LEU A 500 -37.07 22.74 31.20
N LEU A 501 -37.43 23.45 32.27
CA LEU A 501 -38.80 23.54 32.78
C LEU A 501 -39.40 24.93 32.47
N GLU A 502 -40.74 25.01 32.42
CA GLU A 502 -41.49 26.27 32.32
C GLU A 502 -41.18 27.13 31.07
N HIS A 503 -40.67 26.54 29.99
CA HIS A 503 -40.47 27.23 28.71
C HIS A 503 -41.70 27.06 27.81
N HIS A 504 -42.17 28.11 27.14
CA HIS A 504 -43.42 28.11 26.36
C HIS A 504 -43.46 27.11 25.18
N TRP A 505 -42.31 26.65 24.68
CA TRP A 505 -42.22 25.59 23.66
C TRP A 505 -42.40 24.17 24.22
N PHE A 506 -42.40 24.02 25.55
CA PHE A 506 -42.21 22.76 26.25
C PHE A 506 -43.20 22.66 27.40
N ASP A 507 -44.36 22.05 27.16
CA ASP A 507 -45.34 21.78 28.22
C ASP A 507 -44.95 20.52 29.00
N ALA A 508 -44.97 20.62 30.33
CA ALA A 508 -44.71 19.50 31.24
C ALA A 508 -45.80 18.41 31.16
N ALA A 509 -47.02 18.74 30.72
CA ALA A 509 -48.14 17.80 30.60
C ALA A 509 -48.07 16.91 29.34
N ASP A 510 -47.44 17.40 28.28
CA ASP A 510 -47.45 16.76 26.95
C ASP A 510 -46.33 15.74 26.71
N GLY A 511 -45.51 15.46 27.74
CA GLY A 511 -44.35 14.55 27.60
C GLY A 511 -43.32 15.06 26.60
N THR A 512 -43.22 16.38 26.41
CA THR A 512 -42.28 16.99 25.47
C THR A 512 -40.82 16.67 25.85
N ASP A 513 -40.01 16.41 24.83
CA ASP A 513 -38.59 16.02 24.88
C ASP A 513 -37.70 17.19 25.32
N ASN A 514 -37.82 17.59 26.59
CA ASN A 514 -37.23 18.80 27.19
C ASN A 514 -35.86 18.54 27.79
N ASP A 515 -35.26 17.39 27.44
CA ASP A 515 -33.90 17.03 27.78
C ASP A 515 -32.95 17.49 26.67
N PHE A 516 -31.94 18.25 27.06
CA PHE A 516 -30.96 18.83 26.17
C PHE A 516 -29.56 18.40 26.57
N LEU A 517 -28.76 17.94 25.61
CA LEU A 517 -27.32 17.80 25.78
C LEU A 517 -26.67 19.16 25.59
N VAL A 518 -25.98 19.64 26.61
CA VAL A 518 -25.21 20.88 26.55
C VAL A 518 -23.94 20.63 25.73
N LEU A 519 -23.82 21.31 24.59
CA LEU A 519 -22.67 21.19 23.70
C LEU A 519 -21.52 22.08 24.15
N SER A 520 -21.81 23.34 24.48
CA SER A 520 -20.81 24.31 24.93
C SER A 520 -21.38 25.25 25.97
N VAL A 521 -20.52 25.76 26.85
CA VAL A 521 -20.84 26.79 27.85
C VAL A 521 -19.74 27.85 27.84
N GLN A 522 -20.12 29.10 27.63
CA GLN A 522 -19.25 30.26 27.76
C GLN A 522 -19.51 30.94 29.10
N TYR A 523 -18.49 30.99 29.95
CA TYR A 523 -18.56 31.51 31.31
C TYR A 523 -18.12 32.97 31.35
N ASN A 524 -18.81 33.79 32.14
CA ASN A 524 -18.39 35.13 32.53
C ASN A 524 -18.73 35.35 34.00
N ALA A 525 -17.71 35.41 34.84
CA ALA A 525 -17.88 35.57 36.28
C ALA A 525 -16.91 36.59 36.86
N ARG A 526 -17.36 37.37 37.85
CA ARG A 526 -16.55 38.41 38.49
C ARG A 526 -16.92 38.61 39.96
N ASN A 527 -15.88 38.76 40.79
CA ASN A 527 -15.97 39.20 42.17
C ASN A 527 -15.97 40.74 42.26
N ASN A 528 -16.70 41.31 43.21
CA ASN A 528 -16.89 42.75 43.38
C ASN A 528 -15.77 43.48 44.19
N TYR A 529 -14.48 43.17 43.95
CA TYR A 529 -13.36 43.74 44.74
C TYR A 529 -13.28 45.27 44.75
N PHE A 530 -13.63 45.93 43.64
CA PHE A 530 -13.39 47.37 43.44
C PHE A 530 -14.67 48.23 43.43
N GLN A 531 -15.85 47.61 43.45
CA GLN A 531 -17.14 48.33 43.34
C GLN A 531 -17.98 48.10 44.61
N ARG A 532 -17.89 49.03 45.57
CA ARG A 532 -18.76 49.03 46.75
C ARG A 532 -20.23 49.18 46.32
N GLY A 533 -21.06 48.19 46.67
CA GLY A 533 -22.51 48.21 46.43
C GLY A 533 -22.99 47.42 45.20
N MET A 534 -22.09 46.84 44.40
CA MET A 534 -22.46 45.87 43.35
C MET A 534 -22.30 44.44 43.86
N SER A 535 -23.19 43.52 43.48
CA SER A 535 -23.07 42.09 43.81
C SER A 535 -22.03 41.40 42.92
N ASP A 536 -21.53 40.25 43.36
CA ASP A 536 -20.80 39.35 42.49
C ASP A 536 -21.69 38.96 41.28
N VAL A 537 -21.07 38.78 40.11
CA VAL A 537 -21.80 38.51 38.85
C VAL A 537 -21.36 37.17 38.31
N TYR A 538 -22.34 36.29 38.03
CA TYR A 538 -22.15 35.09 37.24
C TYR A 538 -23.16 35.08 36.09
N ARG A 539 -22.68 34.89 34.87
CA ARG A 539 -23.49 34.68 33.68
C ARG A 539 -22.83 33.65 32.78
N ASN A 540 -23.63 32.89 32.06
CA ASN A 540 -23.16 32.11 30.94
C ASN A 540 -24.09 32.19 29.74
N THR A 541 -23.54 31.82 28.60
CA THR A 541 -24.31 31.41 27.42
C THR A 541 -23.96 29.97 27.09
N PHE A 542 -24.89 29.24 26.50
CA PHE A 542 -24.67 27.84 26.16
C PHE A 542 -25.33 27.48 24.84
N SER A 543 -24.82 26.43 24.20
CA SER A 543 -25.47 25.77 23.07
C SER A 543 -25.85 24.35 23.44
N ALA A 544 -26.95 23.85 22.88
CA ALA A 544 -27.44 22.53 23.19
C ALA A 544 -28.18 21.88 22.01
N ILE A 545 -28.26 20.55 22.03
CA ILE A 545 -29.11 19.76 21.13
C ILE A 545 -30.08 18.92 21.95
N ARG A 546 -31.16 18.43 21.35
CA ARG A 546 -32.03 17.48 22.05
C ARG A 546 -31.26 16.21 22.38
N ARG A 547 -31.43 15.69 23.60
CA ARG A 547 -30.70 14.52 24.10
C ARG A 547 -30.81 13.30 23.18
N LYS A 548 -31.95 13.09 22.51
CA LYS A 548 -32.16 11.94 21.61
C LYS A 548 -31.29 11.95 20.35
N ILE A 549 -30.78 13.12 19.94
CA ILE A 549 -29.96 13.26 18.75
C ILE A 549 -28.52 12.87 19.13
N PRO A 550 -27.93 11.85 18.51
CA PRO A 550 -26.57 11.45 18.81
C PRO A 550 -25.58 12.55 18.40
N TYR A 551 -24.68 12.91 19.31
CA TYR A 551 -23.56 13.79 19.02
C TYR A 551 -22.38 13.01 18.47
N ARG A 552 -21.77 13.55 17.41
CA ARG A 552 -20.50 13.11 16.85
C ARG A 552 -19.59 14.32 16.66
N PRO A 553 -18.29 14.22 16.94
CA PRO A 553 -17.39 15.33 16.72
C PRO A 553 -17.33 15.69 15.23
N ARG A 554 -17.18 16.98 14.93
CA ARG A 554 -16.92 17.43 13.55
C ARG A 554 -15.53 16.94 13.15
N ARG A 555 -15.34 16.55 11.88
CA ARG A 555 -14.03 16.20 11.34
C ARG A 555 -13.22 17.47 11.02
N ALA A 556 -12.78 18.17 12.07
CA ALA A 556 -12.06 19.43 11.95
C ALA A 556 -10.56 19.20 11.62
N HIS A 557 -9.98 18.12 12.13
CA HIS A 557 -8.57 17.81 11.97
C HIS A 557 -8.38 16.98 10.68
N ARG A 558 -7.80 17.61 9.66
CA ARG A 558 -7.58 16.96 8.36
C ARG A 558 -6.46 15.92 8.47
N PRO A 559 -6.57 14.73 7.88
CA PRO A 559 -5.44 13.82 7.82
C PRO A 559 -4.22 14.48 7.14
N PRO A 560 -2.98 14.20 7.61
CA PRO A 560 -1.78 14.64 6.90
C PRO A 560 -1.75 14.05 5.49
N GLN A 561 -1.29 14.85 4.53
CA GLN A 561 -1.08 14.40 3.15
C GLN A 561 0.41 14.28 2.87
N MET A 562 0.82 13.14 2.32
CA MET A 562 2.19 12.94 1.89
C MET A 562 2.50 13.84 0.70
N PRO A 563 3.53 14.70 0.76
CA PRO A 563 3.82 15.66 -0.30
C PRO A 563 4.33 15.01 -1.59
N GLY A 564 4.74 13.74 -1.54
CA GLY A 564 5.24 12.99 -2.68
C GLY A 564 5.86 11.66 -2.24
N PRO A 565 6.45 10.92 -3.18
CA PRO A 565 7.10 9.65 -2.90
C PRO A 565 8.33 9.81 -2.02
N GLN A 566 8.60 8.80 -1.21
CA GLN A 566 9.75 8.72 -0.29
C GLN A 566 10.52 7.43 -0.51
N THR A 567 11.77 7.39 -0.07
CA THR A 567 12.54 6.13 -0.08
C THR A 567 12.40 5.39 1.24
N ALA A 568 12.48 4.06 1.18
CA ALA A 568 12.46 3.19 2.33
C ALA A 568 13.35 1.96 2.07
N THR A 569 13.80 1.32 3.15
CA THR A 569 14.60 0.09 3.05
C THR A 569 13.71 -1.12 3.24
N VAL A 570 13.81 -2.12 2.37
CA VAL A 570 13.06 -3.38 2.50
C VAL A 570 13.55 -4.17 3.71
N VAL A 571 12.63 -4.70 4.51
CA VAL A 571 12.91 -5.43 5.76
C VAL A 571 12.10 -6.71 5.88
N GLY A 572 12.55 -7.59 6.77
CA GLY A 572 11.87 -8.85 7.07
C GLY A 572 12.59 -9.61 8.19
N PRO A 573 12.22 -10.87 8.43
CA PRO A 573 12.77 -11.67 9.52
C PRO A 573 14.28 -11.86 9.39
N LYS A 574 14.97 -11.88 10.53
CA LYS A 574 16.41 -12.10 10.59
C LYS A 574 16.80 -13.43 9.92
N GLY A 575 17.84 -13.39 9.09
CA GLY A 575 18.36 -14.56 8.38
C GLY A 575 17.65 -14.91 7.07
N THR A 576 16.67 -14.10 6.65
CA THR A 576 16.01 -14.25 5.34
C THR A 576 16.51 -13.18 4.36
N GLU A 577 16.59 -13.52 3.08
CA GLU A 577 16.90 -12.55 2.00
C GLU A 577 15.63 -11.98 1.34
N ILE A 578 14.54 -12.76 1.35
CA ILE A 578 13.28 -12.44 0.69
C ILE A 578 12.15 -12.66 1.70
N HIS A 579 11.33 -11.62 1.89
CA HIS A 579 10.13 -11.67 2.71
C HIS A 579 8.95 -11.10 1.93
N THR A 580 8.08 -11.99 1.46
CA THR A 580 6.92 -11.66 0.63
C THR A 580 5.74 -12.56 0.97
N ASP A 581 4.54 -12.11 0.60
CA ASP A 581 3.30 -12.89 0.71
C ASP A 581 2.76 -13.33 -0.67
N GLU A 582 1.55 -13.92 -0.67
CA GLU A 582 0.86 -14.44 -1.86
C GLU A 582 0.59 -13.37 -2.95
N PHE A 583 0.61 -12.08 -2.59
CA PHE A 583 0.37 -10.96 -3.50
C PHE A 583 1.68 -10.29 -3.98
N GLY A 584 2.84 -10.85 -3.63
CA GLY A 584 4.13 -10.24 -3.98
C GLY A 584 4.42 -8.93 -3.22
N ARG A 585 3.83 -8.76 -2.03
CA ARG A 585 4.00 -7.56 -1.20
C ARG A 585 5.26 -7.65 -0.36
N ILE A 586 5.81 -6.51 0.02
CA ILE A 586 7.01 -6.41 0.87
C ILE A 586 6.70 -5.64 2.16
N LYS A 587 7.64 -5.68 3.10
CA LYS A 587 7.65 -4.78 4.25
C LYS A 587 8.88 -3.89 4.20
N VAL A 588 8.78 -2.67 4.74
CA VAL A 588 9.84 -1.67 4.68
C VAL A 588 10.04 -0.99 6.04
N GLN A 589 11.22 -0.42 6.23
CA GLN A 589 11.52 0.56 7.27
C GLN A 589 11.61 1.93 6.59
N PHE A 590 10.73 2.85 6.97
CA PHE A 590 10.84 4.25 6.55
C PHE A 590 11.98 4.95 7.29
N HIS A 591 12.64 5.89 6.62
CA HIS A 591 13.78 6.61 7.19
C HIS A 591 13.40 7.54 8.36
N TRP A 592 12.16 8.05 8.38
CA TRP A 592 11.63 8.86 9.48
C TRP A 592 11.08 8.02 10.64
N ASP A 593 10.87 6.71 10.44
CA ASP A 593 10.39 5.84 11.51
C ASP A 593 11.54 5.47 12.45
N ARG A 594 11.57 6.15 13.59
CA ARG A 594 12.56 5.93 14.66
C ARG A 594 12.20 4.81 15.63
N TYR A 595 10.96 4.30 15.57
CA TYR A 595 10.45 3.29 16.50
C TYR A 595 10.54 1.87 15.92
N GLY A 596 10.55 1.75 14.60
CA GLY A 596 10.80 0.49 13.90
C GLY A 596 12.16 -0.11 14.22
N ARG A 597 12.22 -1.44 14.23
CA ARG A 597 13.41 -2.23 14.60
C ARG A 597 14.13 -2.81 13.38
N ARG A 598 13.74 -2.40 12.17
CA ARG A 598 14.23 -2.96 10.90
C ARG A 598 13.97 -4.46 10.77
N ASP A 599 12.81 -4.90 11.24
CA ASP A 599 12.33 -6.29 11.22
C ASP A 599 10.98 -6.42 10.50
N GLU A 600 10.39 -7.62 10.52
CA GLU A 600 9.08 -7.89 9.91
C GLU A 600 7.91 -7.14 10.55
N ARG A 601 8.10 -6.36 11.62
CA ARG A 601 7.07 -5.56 12.28
C ARG A 601 7.21 -4.05 11.98
N SER A 602 8.13 -3.66 11.10
CA SER A 602 8.41 -2.25 10.80
C SER A 602 7.30 -1.57 9.99
N SER A 603 6.65 -2.29 9.07
CA SER A 603 5.50 -1.78 8.30
C SER A 603 4.40 -2.82 8.08
N CYS A 604 3.25 -2.35 7.59
CA CYS A 604 2.28 -3.23 6.94
C CYS A 604 2.84 -3.82 5.63
N TRP A 605 2.08 -4.73 5.03
CA TRP A 605 2.38 -5.28 3.70
C TRP A 605 2.08 -4.27 2.59
N ILE A 606 3.10 -3.92 1.82
CA ILE A 606 3.08 -2.89 0.77
C ILE A 606 3.12 -3.57 -0.60
N ARG A 607 2.16 -3.21 -1.48
CA ARG A 607 2.13 -3.71 -2.86
C ARG A 607 3.28 -3.13 -3.67
N VAL A 608 3.87 -3.96 -4.53
CA VAL A 608 5.00 -3.59 -5.39
C VAL A 608 4.54 -3.49 -6.83
N SER A 609 4.73 -2.32 -7.43
CA SER A 609 4.55 -2.09 -8.87
C SER A 609 5.48 -3.02 -9.66
N GLN A 610 4.91 -3.68 -10.67
CA GLN A 610 5.63 -4.55 -11.59
C GLN A 610 5.61 -3.94 -12.99
N PRO A 611 6.66 -4.14 -13.81
CA PRO A 611 6.69 -3.65 -15.20
C PRO A 611 5.49 -4.09 -16.04
N TRP A 612 5.01 -5.31 -15.84
CA TRP A 612 3.83 -5.86 -16.52
C TRP A 612 3.09 -6.86 -15.62
N ALA A 613 1.79 -6.66 -15.39
CA ALA A 613 0.99 -7.50 -14.50
C ALA A 613 -0.37 -7.84 -15.12
N GLY A 614 -0.62 -9.13 -15.37
CA GLY A 614 -1.88 -9.67 -15.88
C GLY A 614 -2.43 -10.80 -15.02
N GLN A 615 -3.56 -11.38 -15.41
CA GLN A 615 -4.23 -12.46 -14.68
C GLN A 615 -3.46 -13.79 -14.81
N GLY A 616 -2.50 -14.02 -13.92
CA GLY A 616 -1.67 -15.23 -13.91
C GLY A 616 -0.47 -15.19 -14.88
N TRP A 617 -0.15 -14.01 -15.41
CA TRP A 617 0.96 -13.81 -16.35
C TRP A 617 1.57 -12.41 -16.18
N GLY A 618 2.80 -12.21 -16.61
CA GLY A 618 3.52 -10.93 -16.51
C GLY A 618 4.94 -11.08 -15.97
N THR A 619 5.49 -9.99 -15.47
CA THR A 619 6.83 -9.92 -14.86
C THR A 619 6.73 -9.85 -13.35
N ILE A 620 7.61 -10.54 -12.63
CA ILE A 620 7.71 -10.41 -11.18
C ILE A 620 9.17 -10.31 -10.75
N SER A 621 9.50 -9.24 -10.03
CA SER A 621 10.81 -9.07 -9.39
C SER A 621 10.57 -8.55 -7.97
N ILE A 622 10.69 -9.42 -6.98
CA ILE A 622 10.41 -9.05 -5.58
C ILE A 622 11.64 -8.34 -4.99
N PRO A 623 11.49 -7.10 -4.48
CA PRO A 623 12.56 -6.43 -3.73
C PRO A 623 13.03 -7.28 -2.55
N ARG A 624 14.34 -7.41 -2.40
CA ARG A 624 14.99 -8.18 -1.33
C ARG A 624 15.26 -7.32 -0.10
N ILE A 625 15.37 -7.96 1.05
CA ILE A 625 15.72 -7.29 2.32
C ILE A 625 17.05 -6.54 2.16
N GLY A 626 17.08 -5.29 2.60
CA GLY A 626 18.21 -4.37 2.47
C GLY A 626 18.21 -3.50 1.21
N GLN A 627 17.36 -3.79 0.21
CA GLN A 627 17.25 -2.95 -0.98
C GLN A 627 16.48 -1.66 -0.68
N GLU A 628 16.80 -0.60 -1.42
CA GLU A 628 16.09 0.68 -1.36
C GLU A 628 14.97 0.73 -2.40
N VAL A 629 13.79 1.13 -1.95
CA VAL A 629 12.57 1.23 -2.76
C VAL A 629 11.95 2.61 -2.66
N ILE A 630 11.23 2.99 -3.71
CA ILE A 630 10.42 4.22 -3.73
C ILE A 630 9.01 3.85 -3.32
N ILE A 631 8.51 4.49 -2.27
CA ILE A 631 7.16 4.36 -1.73
C ILE A 631 6.37 5.62 -2.04
N ASP A 632 5.27 5.44 -2.75
CA ASP A 632 4.23 6.45 -2.95
C ASP A 632 3.01 6.13 -2.09
N TYR A 633 2.03 7.03 -2.04
CA TYR A 633 0.88 6.95 -1.14
C TYR A 633 -0.42 7.20 -1.91
N LEU A 634 -1.35 6.25 -1.86
CA LEU A 634 -2.64 6.38 -2.56
C LEU A 634 -3.44 7.56 -1.98
N GLU A 635 -3.88 8.49 -2.84
CA GLU A 635 -4.51 9.77 -2.43
C GLU A 635 -3.65 10.62 -1.45
N GLY A 636 -2.33 10.37 -1.41
CA GLY A 636 -1.45 10.99 -0.43
C GLY A 636 -1.66 10.53 1.01
N ASP A 637 -2.43 9.46 1.25
CA ASP A 637 -2.72 8.95 2.59
C ASP A 637 -1.51 8.17 3.16
N PRO A 638 -0.89 8.61 4.27
CA PRO A 638 0.23 7.90 4.89
C PRO A 638 -0.11 6.46 5.31
N ASP A 639 -1.39 6.16 5.56
CA ASP A 639 -1.86 4.81 5.91
C ASP A 639 -1.94 3.87 4.69
N ARG A 640 -1.67 4.38 3.47
CA ARG A 640 -1.86 3.66 2.20
C ARG A 640 -0.62 3.68 1.29
N PRO A 641 0.52 3.15 1.76
CA PRO A 641 1.74 3.08 0.97
C PRO A 641 1.67 2.06 -0.18
N VAL A 642 2.32 2.37 -1.30
CA VAL A 642 2.54 1.50 -2.46
C VAL A 642 3.97 1.69 -2.98
N CYS A 643 4.69 0.60 -3.24
CA CYS A 643 6.03 0.65 -3.80
C CYS A 643 5.96 0.84 -5.32
N THR A 644 6.53 1.92 -5.83
CA THR A 644 6.46 2.30 -7.26
C THR A 644 7.79 2.13 -8.00
N GLY A 645 8.91 2.02 -7.28
CA GLY A 645 10.23 1.93 -7.91
C GLY A 645 11.32 1.38 -7.00
N ARG A 646 12.53 1.29 -7.53
CA ARG A 646 13.74 0.78 -6.87
C ARG A 646 14.91 1.71 -7.19
N LEU A 647 15.84 1.84 -6.25
CA LEU A 647 17.03 2.68 -6.42
C LEU A 647 18.28 1.86 -6.05
N PHE A 648 19.38 2.17 -6.75
CA PHE A 648 20.72 1.76 -6.34
C PHE A 648 21.29 2.84 -5.42
N ASN A 649 22.17 2.44 -4.50
CA ASN A 649 22.86 3.33 -3.58
C ASN A 649 24.27 2.80 -3.29
N ALA A 650 24.99 3.42 -2.35
CA ALA A 650 26.37 3.04 -2.05
C ALA A 650 26.50 1.59 -1.53
N ASP A 651 25.53 1.11 -0.75
CA ASP A 651 25.51 -0.25 -0.21
C ASP A 651 24.95 -1.28 -1.22
N GLN A 652 24.14 -0.81 -2.17
CA GLN A 652 23.53 -1.58 -3.25
C GLN A 652 23.95 -0.97 -4.58
N PRO A 653 25.20 -1.20 -5.04
CA PRO A 653 25.72 -0.59 -6.25
C PRO A 653 25.04 -1.16 -7.50
N VAL A 654 25.17 -0.40 -8.58
CA VAL A 654 24.76 -0.83 -9.93
C VAL A 654 25.48 -2.12 -10.35
N PRO A 655 24.84 -2.98 -11.18
CA PRO A 655 25.39 -4.29 -11.55
C PRO A 655 26.63 -4.23 -12.45
N TYR A 656 26.84 -3.10 -13.14
CA TYR A 656 27.96 -2.87 -14.05
C TYR A 656 28.70 -1.59 -13.63
N ALA A 657 30.03 -1.58 -13.75
CA ALA A 657 30.87 -0.48 -13.29
C ALA A 657 30.60 0.80 -14.09
N LEU A 658 29.83 1.73 -13.52
CA LEU A 658 29.55 3.04 -14.11
C LEU A 658 30.60 4.08 -13.66
N PRO A 659 30.95 5.06 -14.53
CA PRO A 659 30.34 5.36 -15.83
C PRO A 659 30.87 4.54 -17.03
N ASP A 660 31.93 3.75 -16.87
CA ASP A 660 32.61 3.06 -17.99
C ASP A 660 31.69 2.08 -18.76
N ALA A 661 30.77 1.42 -18.04
CA ALA A 661 29.77 0.51 -18.60
C ALA A 661 28.46 1.19 -19.01
N ALA A 662 28.43 2.51 -19.27
CA ALA A 662 27.20 3.23 -19.65
C ALA A 662 26.53 2.73 -20.96
N HIS A 663 27.26 1.97 -21.77
CA HIS A 663 26.78 1.34 -23.00
C HIS A 663 26.10 -0.03 -22.76
N MET A 664 26.04 -0.51 -21.51
CA MET A 664 25.44 -1.80 -21.17
C MET A 664 24.03 -1.62 -20.60
N MET A 665 23.11 -2.52 -20.98
CA MET A 665 21.77 -2.61 -20.39
C MET A 665 21.36 -4.07 -20.21
N GLY A 666 20.56 -4.39 -19.19
CA GLY A 666 20.09 -5.76 -19.02
C GLY A 666 19.52 -6.08 -17.64
N PHE A 667 19.28 -7.38 -17.44
CA PHE A 667 18.79 -7.95 -16.19
C PHE A 667 19.83 -8.88 -15.61
N LYS A 668 20.27 -8.61 -14.37
CA LYS A 668 21.19 -9.45 -13.63
C LYS A 668 20.56 -9.88 -12.31
N SER A 669 20.46 -11.19 -12.12
CA SER A 669 19.94 -11.80 -10.91
C SER A 669 21.05 -12.13 -9.91
N ARG A 670 20.69 -12.72 -8.78
CA ARG A 670 21.63 -13.26 -7.79
C ARG A 670 21.03 -14.52 -7.19
N SER A 671 21.79 -15.61 -7.15
CA SER A 671 21.37 -16.86 -6.50
C SER A 671 20.94 -16.59 -5.05
N THR A 672 19.90 -17.29 -4.60
CA THR A 672 19.31 -17.12 -3.26
C THR A 672 18.86 -18.48 -2.73
N PRO A 673 18.99 -18.75 -1.42
CA PRO A 673 19.71 -17.94 -0.41
C PRO A 673 21.24 -18.11 -0.49
N GLY A 674 22.00 -17.16 0.06
CA GLY A 674 23.45 -17.26 0.26
C GLY A 674 24.32 -16.71 -0.88
N GLY A 675 23.73 -16.30 -2.00
CA GLY A 675 24.50 -15.76 -3.13
C GLY A 675 25.35 -16.80 -3.86
N GLY A 676 26.54 -16.37 -4.34
CA GLY A 676 27.53 -17.25 -4.97
C GLY A 676 27.40 -17.44 -6.48
N GLY A 677 26.35 -16.92 -7.12
CA GLY A 677 26.14 -17.02 -8.57
C GLY A 677 25.07 -16.06 -9.10
N PHE A 678 24.92 -16.00 -10.42
CA PHE A 678 23.92 -15.14 -11.09
C PHE A 678 23.50 -15.70 -12.46
N SER A 679 22.26 -15.45 -12.84
CA SER A 679 21.81 -15.51 -14.24
C SER A 679 21.60 -14.10 -14.77
N GLU A 680 21.97 -13.84 -16.02
CA GLU A 680 21.81 -12.53 -16.65
C GLU A 680 21.46 -12.60 -18.13
N MET A 681 20.81 -11.55 -18.62
CA MET A 681 20.69 -11.21 -20.03
C MET A 681 21.12 -9.76 -20.18
N VAL A 682 22.19 -9.53 -20.93
CA VAL A 682 22.82 -8.21 -21.09
C VAL A 682 23.07 -7.91 -22.56
N ILE A 683 22.86 -6.64 -22.92
CA ILE A 683 23.10 -6.06 -24.23
C ILE A 683 24.19 -5.00 -24.08
N HIS A 684 25.22 -5.11 -24.91
CA HIS A 684 26.30 -4.15 -25.04
C HIS A 684 26.09 -3.37 -26.34
N ASP A 685 25.91 -2.05 -26.25
CA ASP A 685 25.66 -1.17 -27.40
C ASP A 685 26.91 -0.39 -27.85
N SER A 686 28.10 -0.85 -27.45
CA SER A 686 29.35 -0.27 -27.95
C SER A 686 29.46 -0.47 -29.45
N LYS A 687 29.43 0.62 -30.22
CA LYS A 687 29.47 0.59 -31.69
C LYS A 687 30.64 -0.24 -32.23
N GLY A 688 30.36 -1.22 -33.08
CA GLY A 688 31.34 -2.14 -33.67
C GLY A 688 31.84 -3.23 -32.72
N LYS A 689 31.28 -3.32 -31.51
CA LYS A 689 31.55 -4.33 -30.47
C LYS A 689 30.24 -4.74 -29.79
N GLU A 690 29.12 -4.69 -30.51
CA GLU A 690 27.81 -5.00 -29.99
C GLU A 690 27.74 -6.48 -29.60
N LEU A 691 27.12 -6.76 -28.46
CA LEU A 691 27.03 -8.12 -27.92
C LEU A 691 25.72 -8.29 -27.17
N ILE A 692 25.05 -9.43 -27.38
CA ILE A 692 24.04 -9.93 -26.46
C ILE A 692 24.63 -11.15 -25.77
N ASN A 693 24.68 -11.13 -24.44
CA ASN A 693 25.11 -12.26 -23.64
C ASN A 693 23.95 -12.77 -22.78
N ILE A 694 23.72 -14.08 -22.82
CA ILE A 694 22.74 -14.77 -21.99
C ILE A 694 23.50 -15.81 -21.15
N HIS A 695 23.53 -15.59 -19.85
CA HIS A 695 24.22 -16.46 -18.90
C HIS A 695 23.21 -17.11 -17.95
N SER A 696 23.25 -18.44 -17.84
CA SER A 696 22.52 -19.19 -16.80
C SER A 696 23.51 -19.77 -15.80
N GLN A 697 23.25 -19.56 -14.50
CA GLN A 697 24.09 -20.10 -13.43
C GLN A 697 24.09 -21.63 -13.35
N LYS A 698 23.02 -22.28 -13.85
CA LYS A 698 22.84 -23.73 -13.74
C LYS A 698 22.24 -24.31 -15.02
N ASP A 699 20.92 -24.45 -15.04
CA ASP A 699 20.22 -25.08 -16.16
C ASP A 699 19.69 -23.99 -17.11
N MET A 700 19.83 -24.19 -18.43
CA MET A 700 19.19 -23.35 -19.45
C MET A 700 18.31 -24.25 -20.32
N VAL A 701 17.00 -24.00 -20.30
CA VAL A 701 16.01 -24.75 -21.08
C VAL A 701 15.32 -23.78 -22.03
N THR A 702 15.30 -24.14 -23.32
CA THR A 702 14.59 -23.39 -24.36
C THR A 702 13.53 -24.28 -24.97
N THR A 703 12.29 -23.81 -25.04
CA THR A 703 11.17 -24.54 -25.65
C THR A 703 10.50 -23.65 -26.69
N VAL A 704 10.45 -24.13 -27.94
CA VAL A 704 9.83 -23.42 -29.06
C VAL A 704 8.72 -24.29 -29.63
N GLN A 705 7.49 -23.78 -29.62
CA GLN A 705 6.30 -24.56 -29.98
C GLN A 705 6.06 -24.71 -31.48
N ASN A 706 6.66 -23.85 -32.30
CA ASN A 706 6.41 -23.84 -33.74
C ASN A 706 7.70 -23.87 -34.55
N LYS A 707 8.41 -22.75 -34.64
CA LYS A 707 9.58 -22.59 -35.49
C LYS A 707 10.70 -21.85 -34.77
N GLN A 708 11.92 -22.38 -34.87
CA GLN A 708 13.16 -21.71 -34.47
C GLN A 708 14.04 -21.55 -35.71
N ASP A 709 14.38 -20.31 -36.04
CA ASP A 709 15.35 -19.98 -37.08
C ASP A 709 16.63 -19.45 -36.44
N THR A 710 17.80 -19.78 -36.99
CA THR A 710 19.09 -19.24 -36.55
C THR A 710 19.90 -18.87 -37.78
N LEU A 711 20.24 -17.59 -37.92
CA LEU A 711 21.01 -17.03 -39.02
C LEU A 711 22.20 -16.25 -38.45
N VAL A 712 23.40 -16.60 -38.91
CA VAL A 712 24.65 -15.92 -38.52
C VAL A 712 25.28 -15.33 -39.78
N HIS A 713 25.26 -14.00 -39.89
CA HIS A 713 25.91 -13.28 -40.99
C HIS A 713 27.43 -13.18 -40.82
N GLY A 714 27.89 -13.27 -39.57
CA GLY A 714 29.30 -13.23 -39.22
C GLY A 714 30.05 -14.48 -39.70
N PRO A 715 31.37 -14.53 -39.47
CA PRO A 715 32.22 -15.58 -40.03
C PRO A 715 32.07 -16.95 -39.37
N SER A 716 31.40 -17.05 -38.21
CA SER A 716 31.40 -18.29 -37.42
C SER A 716 30.21 -18.43 -36.47
N GLN A 717 29.78 -19.68 -36.28
CA GLN A 717 28.93 -20.13 -35.17
C GLN A 717 29.65 -21.31 -34.49
N THR A 718 29.65 -21.36 -33.15
CA THR A 718 30.31 -22.42 -32.38
C THR A 718 29.43 -22.91 -31.25
N ASN A 719 29.24 -24.22 -31.17
CA ASN A 719 28.56 -24.89 -30.07
C ASN A 719 29.57 -25.82 -29.37
N THR A 720 29.83 -25.61 -28.08
CA THR A 720 30.79 -26.40 -27.31
C THR A 720 30.09 -27.10 -26.15
N VAL A 721 30.28 -28.42 -26.04
CA VAL A 721 29.88 -29.21 -24.87
C VAL A 721 31.15 -29.77 -24.26
N SER A 722 31.57 -29.21 -23.11
CA SER A 722 32.83 -29.56 -22.45
C SER A 722 32.79 -30.96 -21.82
N THR A 723 31.62 -31.36 -21.31
CA THR A 723 31.40 -32.66 -20.69
C THR A 723 30.01 -33.19 -21.04
N GLY A 724 29.90 -34.49 -21.34
CA GLY A 724 28.63 -35.15 -21.61
C GLY A 724 28.42 -35.44 -23.09
N PHE A 725 27.20 -35.21 -23.59
CA PHE A 725 26.79 -35.53 -24.95
C PHE A 725 25.92 -34.42 -25.56
N HIS A 726 25.87 -34.37 -26.89
CA HIS A 726 24.94 -33.54 -27.65
C HIS A 726 24.09 -34.45 -28.54
N VAL A 727 22.77 -34.28 -28.51
CA VAL A 727 21.83 -35.07 -29.31
C VAL A 727 20.93 -34.11 -30.08
N THR A 728 20.84 -34.34 -31.39
CA THR A 728 19.86 -33.70 -32.27
C THR A 728 18.98 -34.80 -32.84
N THR A 729 17.69 -34.78 -32.51
CA THR A 729 16.71 -35.75 -33.02
C THR A 729 15.73 -35.03 -33.94
N VAL A 730 15.66 -35.46 -35.20
CA VAL A 730 14.71 -34.91 -36.18
C VAL A 730 13.95 -36.06 -36.82
N LYS A 731 12.62 -35.92 -36.89
CA LYS A 731 11.71 -36.99 -37.36
C LYS A 731 11.67 -37.16 -38.88
N GLN A 732 12.06 -36.15 -39.63
CA GLN A 732 11.93 -36.13 -41.08
C GLN A 732 13.27 -35.94 -41.76
N HIS A 733 13.80 -34.71 -41.74
CA HIS A 733 14.92 -34.35 -42.59
C HIS A 733 15.93 -33.49 -41.85
N ILE A 734 17.20 -33.87 -41.95
CA ILE A 734 18.36 -33.06 -41.57
C ILE A 734 19.18 -32.85 -42.83
N GLU A 735 19.47 -31.58 -43.15
CA GLU A 735 20.41 -31.21 -44.21
C GLU A 735 21.59 -30.45 -43.58
N THR A 736 22.80 -30.74 -44.04
CA THR A 736 23.97 -29.90 -43.77
C THR A 736 24.71 -29.74 -45.09
N THR A 737 24.82 -28.50 -45.55
CA THR A 737 25.39 -28.16 -46.86
C THR A 737 26.47 -27.10 -46.68
N SER A 738 27.64 -27.31 -47.28
CA SER A 738 28.69 -26.29 -47.43
C SER A 738 28.74 -25.91 -48.91
N GLU A 739 28.45 -24.65 -49.23
CA GLU A 739 28.37 -24.20 -50.63
C GLU A 739 29.75 -24.08 -51.30
N THR A 740 30.79 -23.75 -50.53
CA THR A 740 32.10 -23.38 -51.07
C THR A 740 33.24 -24.28 -50.60
N ALA A 741 33.19 -24.78 -49.37
CA ALA A 741 34.32 -25.47 -48.74
C ALA A 741 33.97 -26.94 -48.50
N HIS A 742 34.11 -27.40 -47.26
CA HIS A 742 33.87 -28.78 -46.88
C HIS A 742 33.16 -28.86 -45.54
N ILE A 743 32.45 -29.96 -45.31
CA ILE A 743 31.91 -30.35 -44.00
C ILE A 743 32.89 -31.35 -43.39
N HIS A 744 33.37 -31.07 -42.19
CA HIS A 744 34.33 -31.92 -41.48
C HIS A 744 33.73 -32.39 -40.15
N GLN A 745 33.73 -33.70 -39.93
CA GLN A 745 33.38 -34.31 -38.64
C GLN A 745 34.58 -35.14 -38.17
N THR A 746 35.01 -34.94 -36.93
CA THR A 746 36.15 -35.67 -36.34
C THR A 746 35.79 -36.15 -34.95
N ALA A 747 36.11 -37.40 -34.63
CA ALA A 747 36.07 -37.92 -33.28
C ALA A 747 37.34 -38.74 -33.01
N ASN A 748 37.84 -38.66 -31.78
CA ASN A 748 39.03 -39.40 -31.36
C ASN A 748 38.76 -40.92 -31.28
N LYS A 749 37.55 -41.32 -30.84
CA LYS A 749 37.19 -42.73 -30.68
C LYS A 749 36.46 -43.29 -31.89
N ASN A 750 35.31 -42.74 -32.22
CA ASN A 750 34.45 -43.23 -33.29
C ASN A 750 33.54 -42.12 -33.84
N ILE A 751 33.32 -42.15 -35.15
CA ILE A 751 32.17 -41.52 -35.80
C ILE A 751 31.34 -42.68 -36.35
N GLU A 752 30.11 -42.82 -35.87
CA GLU A 752 29.19 -43.87 -36.31
C GLU A 752 28.02 -43.22 -37.03
N LEU A 753 27.75 -43.71 -38.25
CA LEU A 753 26.56 -43.39 -39.01
C LEU A 753 25.77 -44.69 -39.16
N THR A 754 24.52 -44.71 -38.72
CA THR A 754 23.66 -45.90 -38.72
C THR A 754 22.29 -45.51 -39.29
N ALA A 755 21.82 -46.24 -40.30
CA ALA A 755 20.45 -46.17 -40.79
C ALA A 755 19.73 -47.45 -40.37
N GLU A 756 18.66 -47.34 -39.57
CA GLU A 756 17.97 -48.52 -39.02
C GLU A 756 17.12 -49.28 -40.06
N THR A 757 16.57 -48.58 -41.05
CA THR A 757 15.60 -49.17 -42.01
C THR A 757 16.05 -49.11 -43.46
N GLU A 758 16.68 -48.01 -43.89
CA GLU A 758 17.02 -47.80 -45.30
C GLU A 758 18.53 -48.01 -45.54
N HIS A 759 19.21 -47.04 -46.15
CA HIS A 759 20.61 -47.17 -46.53
C HIS A 759 21.37 -45.86 -46.26
N ILE A 760 22.64 -45.96 -45.88
CA ILE A 760 23.53 -44.80 -45.81
C ILE A 760 24.10 -44.59 -47.22
N LYS A 761 23.58 -43.57 -47.92
CA LYS A 761 24.10 -43.19 -49.23
C LYS A 761 25.21 -42.15 -49.07
N GLN A 762 26.46 -42.56 -49.28
CA GLN A 762 27.56 -41.63 -49.50
C GLN A 762 27.69 -41.40 -51.01
N THR A 763 27.65 -40.15 -51.46
CA THR A 763 27.79 -39.80 -52.88
C THR A 763 28.71 -38.59 -53.01
N ALA A 764 29.82 -38.76 -53.73
CA ALA A 764 30.75 -37.69 -54.07
C ALA A 764 30.81 -37.51 -55.59
N LYS A 765 31.03 -36.27 -56.07
CA LYS A 765 31.26 -36.01 -57.51
C LYS A 765 32.60 -36.56 -57.99
N THR A 766 33.53 -36.83 -57.08
CA THR A 766 34.84 -37.42 -57.34
C THR A 766 34.98 -38.70 -56.55
N ASN A 767 35.88 -38.78 -55.57
CA ASN A 767 36.21 -40.01 -54.86
C ASN A 767 35.50 -40.08 -53.51
N ILE A 768 35.08 -41.29 -53.13
CA ILE A 768 34.78 -41.66 -51.75
C ILE A 768 35.93 -42.59 -51.33
N GLU A 769 36.76 -42.17 -50.39
CA GLU A 769 37.90 -42.97 -49.90
C GLU A 769 37.58 -43.56 -48.54
N GLY A 770 37.61 -44.90 -48.44
CA GLY A 770 37.69 -45.62 -47.16
C GLY A 770 39.12 -46.11 -46.95
N LYS A 771 39.82 -45.59 -45.94
CA LYS A 771 41.21 -45.94 -45.63
C LYS A 771 41.33 -46.39 -44.17
N ALA A 772 41.91 -47.57 -43.93
CA ALA A 772 42.36 -48.02 -42.62
C ALA A 772 43.90 -48.00 -42.60
N GLU A 773 44.52 -47.18 -41.74
CA GLU A 773 45.98 -46.99 -41.76
C GLU A 773 46.77 -48.11 -41.06
N THR A 774 46.16 -48.75 -40.06
CA THR A 774 46.80 -49.82 -39.26
C THR A 774 45.90 -51.04 -39.05
N GLY A 775 44.64 -50.98 -39.48
CA GLY A 775 43.61 -52.01 -39.26
C GLY A 775 43.05 -52.60 -40.56
N HIS A 776 41.80 -53.06 -40.53
CA HIS A 776 41.09 -53.60 -41.70
C HIS A 776 39.75 -52.88 -41.91
N ILE A 777 39.28 -52.84 -43.15
CA ILE A 777 37.92 -52.39 -43.50
C ILE A 777 37.04 -53.64 -43.50
N HIS A 778 36.06 -53.70 -42.60
CA HIS A 778 35.12 -54.81 -42.50
C HIS A 778 33.76 -54.40 -43.07
N LEU A 779 33.32 -55.07 -44.13
CA LEU A 779 31.98 -54.91 -44.71
C LEU A 779 31.22 -56.21 -44.47
N THR A 780 30.08 -56.13 -43.81
CA THR A 780 29.19 -57.27 -43.54
C THR A 780 27.76 -56.93 -43.96
N ALA A 781 27.07 -57.92 -44.53
CA ALA A 781 25.66 -57.81 -44.85
C ALA A 781 24.99 -59.17 -44.67
N THR A 782 23.74 -59.17 -44.25
CA THR A 782 22.97 -60.39 -43.98
C THR A 782 22.42 -61.04 -45.24
N THR A 783 22.31 -60.30 -46.35
CA THR A 783 21.76 -60.78 -47.63
C THR A 783 22.83 -60.82 -48.72
N ASP A 784 23.44 -59.68 -49.01
CA ASP A 784 24.52 -59.57 -49.99
C ASP A 784 25.32 -58.27 -49.82
N ILE A 785 26.57 -58.31 -50.27
CA ILE A 785 27.43 -57.12 -50.46
C ILE A 785 27.62 -56.95 -51.96
N THR A 786 27.15 -55.82 -52.50
CA THR A 786 27.27 -55.49 -53.91
C THR A 786 28.20 -54.28 -54.11
N LEU A 787 29.27 -54.46 -54.88
CA LEU A 787 30.16 -53.39 -55.36
C LEU A 787 29.95 -53.26 -56.87
N GLU A 788 29.42 -52.14 -57.34
CA GLU A 788 29.05 -51.94 -58.74
C GLU A 788 29.61 -50.63 -59.30
N VAL A 789 30.25 -50.70 -60.46
CA VAL A 789 30.74 -49.54 -61.22
C VAL A 789 30.41 -49.77 -62.70
N GLY A 790 29.38 -49.10 -63.21
CA GLY A 790 28.93 -49.27 -64.60
C GLY A 790 28.57 -50.72 -64.91
N ALA A 791 29.22 -51.33 -65.90
CA ALA A 791 29.00 -52.74 -66.27
C ALA A 791 29.77 -53.76 -65.41
N SER A 792 30.59 -53.31 -64.44
CA SER A 792 31.39 -54.20 -63.57
C SER A 792 30.73 -54.33 -62.20
N LYS A 793 30.63 -55.56 -61.69
CA LYS A 793 29.91 -55.88 -60.47
C LYS A 793 30.58 -57.02 -59.69
N ILE A 794 30.69 -56.86 -58.38
CA ILE A 794 31.05 -57.92 -57.44
C ILE A 794 29.88 -58.07 -56.46
N ILE A 795 29.27 -59.25 -56.41
CA ILE A 795 28.16 -59.57 -55.50
C ILE A 795 28.61 -60.72 -54.62
N MET A 796 28.60 -60.54 -53.30
CA MET A 796 28.79 -61.62 -52.34
C MET A 796 27.47 -61.88 -51.63
N LYS A 797 26.85 -63.04 -51.84
CA LYS A 797 25.54 -63.37 -51.25
C LYS A 797 25.70 -64.17 -49.95
N ALA A 798 24.68 -64.15 -49.11
CA ALA A 798 24.61 -64.87 -47.84
C ALA A 798 24.66 -66.40 -48.00
N ASP A 799 24.31 -66.92 -49.17
CA ASP A 799 24.43 -68.34 -49.51
C ASP A 799 25.87 -68.79 -49.87
N GLY A 800 26.84 -67.87 -49.78
CA GLY A 800 28.24 -68.11 -50.12
C GLY A 800 28.58 -67.88 -51.60
N THR A 801 27.60 -67.57 -52.44
CA THR A 801 27.85 -67.28 -53.86
C THR A 801 28.56 -65.94 -54.02
N ILE A 802 29.75 -65.95 -54.63
CA ILE A 802 30.45 -64.74 -55.06
C ILE A 802 30.36 -64.64 -56.59
N THR A 803 29.67 -63.63 -57.09
CA THR A 803 29.53 -63.34 -58.52
C THR A 803 30.41 -62.16 -58.89
N ILE A 804 31.38 -62.38 -59.78
CA ILE A 804 32.21 -61.33 -60.36
C ILE A 804 31.83 -61.20 -61.84
N GLN A 805 31.33 -60.04 -62.24
CA GLN A 805 30.83 -59.76 -63.58
C GLN A 805 31.50 -58.51 -64.13
N GLY A 806 31.98 -58.56 -65.38
CA GLY A 806 32.60 -57.42 -66.06
C GLY A 806 32.85 -57.73 -67.53
N VAL A 807 33.15 -56.71 -68.33
CA VAL A 807 33.45 -56.86 -69.77
C VAL A 807 34.76 -57.64 -69.99
N HIS A 808 35.73 -57.43 -69.10
CA HIS A 808 36.98 -58.18 -69.03
C HIS A 808 37.35 -58.38 -67.55
N VAL A 809 37.61 -59.62 -67.14
CA VAL A 809 37.95 -59.97 -65.76
C VAL A 809 39.34 -60.60 -65.75
N ASP A 810 40.32 -59.80 -65.36
CA ASP A 810 41.69 -60.27 -65.14
C ASP A 810 41.87 -60.68 -63.68
N VAL A 811 42.17 -61.96 -63.45
CA VAL A 811 42.59 -62.47 -62.15
C VAL A 811 44.09 -62.75 -62.24
N ILE A 812 44.91 -61.88 -61.63
CA ILE A 812 46.37 -61.97 -61.67
C ILE A 812 46.86 -62.25 -60.25
N GLY A 813 47.47 -63.42 -60.04
CA GLY A 813 48.06 -63.83 -58.78
C GLY A 813 49.58 -63.73 -58.85
N SER A 814 50.20 -63.20 -57.80
CA SER A 814 51.67 -63.07 -57.72
C SER A 814 52.38 -64.40 -57.38
N SER A 815 51.64 -65.41 -56.89
CA SER A 815 52.20 -66.69 -56.48
C SER A 815 51.38 -67.91 -56.92
N ARG A 816 50.04 -67.89 -56.74
CA ARG A 816 49.15 -69.00 -57.14
C ARG A 816 47.70 -68.52 -57.26
N ILE A 817 47.01 -68.95 -58.32
CA ILE A 817 45.55 -68.79 -58.48
C ILE A 817 44.97 -70.22 -58.55
N ASP A 818 44.16 -70.60 -57.56
CA ASP A 818 43.36 -71.84 -57.60
C ASP A 818 41.89 -71.43 -57.82
N LEU A 819 41.36 -71.64 -59.04
CA LEU A 819 39.95 -71.32 -59.36
C LEU A 819 38.98 -72.49 -59.07
N ASN A 820 39.50 -73.67 -58.74
CA ASN A 820 38.73 -74.90 -58.51
C ASN A 820 39.39 -75.73 -57.39
N LYS A 821 39.04 -75.48 -56.14
CA LYS A 821 39.39 -76.38 -55.02
C LYS A 821 38.17 -76.72 -54.20
#